data_AF-A0A252DLD7-F1
#
_entry.id   AF-A0A252DLD7-F1
#
_cell.length_a   1.000
_cell.length_b   1.000
_cell.length_c   1.000
_cell.angle_alpha   90.00
_cell.angle_beta   90.00
_cell.angle_gamma   90.00
#
_symmetry.space_group_name_H-M   'P 1'
#
loop_
_entity.id
_entity.type
_entity.pdbx_description
1 polymer ?
#
loop_
_entity_poly.entity_id
_entity_poly.type
_entity_poly.pdbx_seq_one_letter_code
_entity_poly.pdbx_strand_id
1 'polypeptide(L)'
;MTQHPPVPRLDLAPKLRRPLSLWNPLDYLRLLYWVFFFPQALRWYVDNFGGGNIADSEMNWRKGWELLRQNPIQRQLLFQGLVLTVVISVAVGLIVQIIDVPFTEIQKIKCRAIFVNFFANPSPGANDPVKVELTGKCLRWFGLIVGVSVTGGVAVGLAGGIVGGVALGVAVGVVFGMAAGVASSVAFAVVGSVVSSVAGSMTFAIAFGVVGGVAFAVVGSVAFAVVGSEVNSVAFSVVSGVVFGLLNGLVFGMAFGVAVVLVFVLVFALVFGLVFALVFSFAVLRLDNWFIGLLLYSQKIPIDSYLLLHCTPIPLSNLERRLQIWLQHDWEIALHNTNELLAYTLQFIPVLKAVNKVLARTASQEIIWRVSRLAEAPFDWNLVHFASVSLDKKPRLRAIDPLCIVPNSWWEVAQVIFITDTFLDTPARAAAAGFWHLHEKQPIIATKAFAVVRSLLYGEEMYTLAQTLAMFHEAKELGSIAGLQLPAFPQEPLLRPATWSTITSLRRVVEDVQFVNRSVSRSAKSLALNRALGELINILNQADTLPQAERGLIVDIAQTWKESLLQIAGEVGEVAITKPVINPYIVGDPVQGNLFVGREDVMRQLEELWVMGYQLQSVVLYGHRRMGKTSILVNAANSLGSGIQLVYVNLLRLGDTPQGVGEVLMAITDEISQAVKIPPPTDADLLNLPYRTFERYLKQVEAQLEGGLIIALDEFEKIEELIEAGRIPQDFIGFLRGLVQMSSKVAFAFAGLHTLEEMTADYFHPFFGSVIDIPVGFLKRAATRQILANPGEDFLLDYTPEALDEIYALTSGQPYLVQWVGFQLVRRYNDFVFEQGRSRNPVFTVEDVAAVINDSEFFKRGRYYFDGVWGQAMRGADGQQAIIQVLAPHPEGLSLDVLAESTALGSEQLQAALSMLIRHDVVAQAEGRWRIIVELFRLWVLQSHPLSGE
;
A
#
# COMPACT_ATOMS: atom_id res chain seq x y z
N MET A 1 -3.88 -60.25 10.84
CA MET A 1 -2.92 -59.25 10.33
C MET A 1 -2.86 -59.37 8.81
N THR A 2 -3.71 -58.65 8.08
CA THR A 2 -3.57 -58.52 6.62
C THR A 2 -2.72 -57.30 6.35
N GLN A 3 -1.44 -57.51 6.02
CA GLN A 3 -0.57 -56.44 5.55
C GLN A 3 -1.13 -55.96 4.20
N HIS A 4 -1.85 -54.83 4.22
CA HIS A 4 -2.20 -54.14 2.99
C HIS A 4 -0.91 -53.62 2.34
N PRO A 5 -0.73 -53.76 1.01
CA PRO A 5 0.46 -53.27 0.33
C PRO A 5 0.58 -51.74 0.51
N PRO A 6 1.79 -51.20 0.64
CA PRO A 6 2.01 -49.76 0.79
C PRO A 6 1.40 -48.99 -0.38
N VAL A 7 0.86 -47.79 -0.12
CA VAL A 7 0.30 -46.92 -1.16
C VAL A 7 1.41 -46.56 -2.15
N PRO A 8 1.28 -46.88 -3.46
CA PRO A 8 2.32 -46.56 -4.43
C PRO A 8 2.35 -45.05 -4.68
N ARG A 9 3.53 -44.44 -4.78
CA ARG A 9 3.68 -43.05 -5.20
C ARG A 9 3.71 -42.98 -6.73
N LEU A 10 2.71 -42.33 -7.32
CA LEU A 10 2.60 -42.15 -8.77
C LEU A 10 3.56 -41.06 -9.26
N ASP A 11 4.14 -41.29 -10.43
CA ASP A 11 4.91 -40.32 -11.22
C ASP A 11 4.42 -40.44 -12.67
N LEU A 12 3.45 -39.59 -13.01
CA LEU A 12 2.83 -39.52 -14.34
C LEU A 12 3.42 -38.40 -15.18
N ALA A 13 4.44 -37.70 -14.66
CA ALA A 13 5.11 -36.63 -15.35
C ALA A 13 5.79 -37.14 -16.64
N PRO A 14 5.79 -36.33 -17.72
CA PRO A 14 6.53 -36.66 -18.92
C PRO A 14 8.02 -36.87 -18.64
N LYS A 15 8.58 -38.02 -19.05
CA LYS A 15 9.99 -38.38 -18.83
C LYS A 15 10.91 -37.73 -19.88
N LEU A 16 10.95 -36.40 -19.95
CA LEU A 16 11.84 -35.66 -20.86
C LEU A 16 12.93 -34.90 -20.07
N ARG A 17 14.21 -35.14 -20.38
CA ARG A 17 15.35 -34.52 -19.66
C ARG A 17 16.02 -33.35 -20.39
N ARG A 18 15.56 -33.02 -21.59
CA ARG A 18 16.12 -31.95 -22.44
C ARG A 18 15.01 -31.16 -23.14
N PRO A 19 15.21 -29.89 -23.49
CA PRO A 19 14.26 -29.15 -24.33
C PRO A 19 14.12 -29.80 -25.72
N LEU A 20 12.96 -29.59 -26.35
CA LEU A 20 12.68 -30.03 -27.72
C LEU A 20 13.60 -29.27 -28.69
N SER A 21 14.18 -29.98 -29.66
CA SER A 21 15.08 -29.42 -30.66
C SER A 21 14.37 -29.17 -31.98
N LEU A 22 14.62 -28.01 -32.60
CA LEU A 22 14.11 -27.69 -33.94
C LEU A 22 14.63 -28.62 -35.04
N TRP A 23 15.75 -29.30 -34.79
CA TRP A 23 16.46 -30.10 -35.80
C TRP A 23 16.24 -31.61 -35.65
N ASN A 24 15.54 -32.05 -34.60
CA ASN A 24 15.29 -33.47 -34.37
C ASN A 24 13.85 -33.84 -34.81
N PRO A 25 13.65 -34.64 -35.87
CA PRO A 25 12.32 -35.02 -36.34
C PRO A 25 11.51 -35.82 -35.30
N LEU A 26 12.18 -36.55 -34.40
CA LEU A 26 11.50 -37.27 -33.32
C LEU A 26 10.84 -36.33 -32.30
N ASP A 27 11.37 -35.12 -32.14
CA ASP A 27 10.79 -34.12 -31.24
C ASP A 27 9.48 -33.54 -31.82
N TYR A 28 9.35 -33.45 -33.14
CA TYR A 28 8.09 -33.09 -33.82
C TYR A 28 7.03 -34.20 -33.69
N LEU A 29 7.43 -35.47 -33.82
CA LEU A 29 6.55 -36.62 -33.57
C LEU A 29 6.10 -36.68 -32.11
N ARG A 30 7.00 -36.37 -31.17
CA ARG A 30 6.66 -36.27 -29.74
C ARG A 30 5.70 -35.12 -29.46
N LEU A 31 5.91 -33.96 -30.08
CA LEU A 31 5.03 -32.81 -29.96
C LEU A 31 3.64 -33.14 -30.51
N LEU A 32 3.57 -33.80 -31.67
CA LEU A 32 2.34 -34.35 -32.23
C LEU A 32 1.66 -35.33 -31.26
N TYR A 33 2.43 -36.26 -30.68
CA TYR A 33 1.94 -37.20 -29.67
C TYR A 33 1.37 -36.47 -28.45
N TRP A 34 2.04 -35.46 -27.92
CA TRP A 34 1.52 -34.67 -26.80
C TRP A 34 0.23 -33.96 -27.17
N VAL A 35 0.15 -33.29 -28.33
CA VAL A 35 -1.07 -32.59 -28.77
C VAL A 35 -2.29 -33.52 -28.83
N PHE A 36 -2.12 -34.76 -29.29
CA PHE A 36 -3.25 -35.68 -29.52
C PHE A 36 -3.50 -36.73 -28.43
N PHE A 37 -2.46 -37.12 -27.68
CA PHE A 37 -2.47 -38.27 -26.76
C PHE A 37 -1.98 -37.94 -25.35
N PHE A 38 -1.35 -36.80 -25.12
CA PHE A 38 -0.97 -36.34 -23.77
C PHE A 38 -0.87 -34.81 -23.70
N PRO A 39 -1.99 -34.08 -23.87
CA PRO A 39 -1.96 -32.62 -24.01
C PRO A 39 -1.45 -31.93 -22.74
N GLN A 40 -1.64 -32.53 -21.57
CA GLN A 40 -1.13 -32.03 -20.29
C GLN A 40 0.41 -31.98 -20.25
N ALA A 41 1.10 -32.80 -21.06
CA ALA A 41 2.57 -32.77 -21.16
C ALA A 41 3.11 -31.45 -21.73
N LEU A 42 2.31 -30.72 -22.51
CA LEU A 42 2.68 -29.39 -23.02
C LEU A 42 2.78 -28.37 -21.89
N ARG A 43 1.80 -28.37 -20.98
CA ARG A 43 1.82 -27.49 -19.79
C ARG A 43 3.05 -27.77 -18.94
N TRP A 44 3.28 -29.05 -18.64
CA TRP A 44 4.49 -29.50 -17.94
C TRP A 44 5.79 -29.05 -18.66
N TYR A 45 5.85 -29.14 -19.99
CA TYR A 45 7.04 -28.74 -20.75
C TYR A 45 7.31 -27.24 -20.64
N VAL A 46 6.26 -26.41 -20.70
CA VAL A 46 6.37 -24.95 -20.54
C VAL A 46 6.75 -24.60 -19.10
N ASP A 47 6.19 -25.29 -18.11
CA ASP A 47 6.51 -25.02 -16.70
C ASP A 47 7.96 -25.37 -16.36
N ASN A 48 8.47 -26.51 -16.84
CA ASN A 48 9.82 -27.00 -16.50
C ASN A 48 10.95 -26.38 -17.33
N PHE A 49 10.71 -26.06 -18.60
CA PHE A 49 11.73 -25.54 -19.50
C PHE A 49 11.48 -24.08 -19.92
N GLY A 50 10.25 -23.58 -19.83
CA GLY A 50 9.84 -22.27 -20.35
C GLY A 50 9.82 -21.12 -19.34
N GLY A 51 10.29 -21.32 -18.10
CA GLY A 51 10.37 -20.27 -17.06
C GLY A 51 9.10 -20.09 -16.22
N GLY A 52 8.20 -21.08 -16.18
CA GLY A 52 6.95 -21.06 -15.41
C GLY A 52 5.75 -20.48 -16.16
N ASN A 53 4.54 -20.83 -15.67
CA ASN A 53 3.26 -20.37 -16.21
C ASN A 53 2.87 -18.98 -15.66
N ILE A 54 2.20 -18.17 -16.48
CA ILE A 54 1.68 -16.86 -16.11
C ILE A 54 0.19 -17.00 -15.84
N ALA A 55 -0.30 -16.39 -14.76
CA ALA A 55 -1.73 -16.36 -14.45
C ALA A 55 -2.51 -15.66 -15.58
N ASP A 56 -3.59 -16.30 -16.05
CA ASP A 56 -4.39 -15.85 -17.20
C ASP A 56 -5.02 -14.46 -17.00
N SER A 57 -5.13 -13.98 -15.77
CA SER A 57 -5.75 -12.70 -15.41
C SER A 57 -4.93 -11.45 -15.76
N GLU A 58 -3.65 -11.57 -16.13
CA GLU A 58 -2.77 -10.42 -16.44
C GLU A 58 -2.21 -10.39 -17.88
N MET A 59 -2.60 -11.35 -18.72
CA MET A 59 -1.98 -11.55 -20.03
C MET A 59 -2.45 -10.51 -21.05
N ASN A 60 -1.67 -9.44 -21.22
CA ASN A 60 -1.90 -8.44 -22.26
C ASN A 60 -1.01 -8.70 -23.47
N TRP A 61 -1.50 -8.45 -24.69
CA TRP A 61 -0.77 -8.74 -25.95
C TRP A 61 0.68 -8.22 -25.99
N ARG A 62 0.94 -7.03 -25.41
CA ARG A 62 2.28 -6.44 -25.31
C ARG A 62 3.22 -7.23 -24.40
N LYS A 63 2.76 -7.62 -23.20
CA LYS A 63 3.52 -8.48 -22.28
C LYS A 63 3.81 -9.84 -22.93
N GLY A 64 2.84 -10.42 -23.64
CA GLY A 64 3.03 -11.68 -24.38
C GLY A 64 4.15 -11.64 -25.42
N TRP A 65 4.29 -10.52 -26.15
CA TRP A 65 5.42 -10.31 -27.08
C TRP A 65 6.77 -10.13 -26.39
N GLU A 66 6.81 -9.36 -25.30
CA GLU A 66 8.03 -9.17 -24.52
C GLU A 66 8.55 -10.51 -23.96
N LEU A 67 7.65 -11.37 -23.49
CA LEU A 67 7.98 -12.69 -22.95
C LEU A 67 8.48 -13.66 -24.01
N LEU A 68 7.83 -13.72 -25.18
CA LEU A 68 8.31 -14.50 -26.33
C LEU A 68 9.68 -14.04 -26.83
N ARG A 69 10.00 -12.76 -26.65
CA ARG A 69 11.31 -12.19 -26.98
C ARG A 69 12.38 -12.60 -25.98
N GLN A 70 12.01 -12.71 -24.70
CA GLN A 70 12.92 -13.06 -23.61
C GLN A 70 13.17 -14.57 -23.48
N ASN A 71 12.16 -15.42 -23.75
CA ASN A 71 12.25 -16.86 -23.53
C ASN A 71 12.52 -17.65 -24.84
N PRO A 72 13.74 -18.17 -25.06
CA PRO A 72 14.10 -18.87 -26.29
C PRO A 72 13.35 -20.19 -26.49
N ILE A 73 12.92 -20.85 -25.42
CA ILE A 73 12.27 -22.16 -25.44
C ILE A 73 10.80 -22.07 -25.90
N GLN A 74 10.06 -21.06 -25.42
CA GLN A 74 8.69 -20.81 -25.89
C GLN A 74 8.66 -20.44 -27.37
N ARG A 75 9.65 -19.67 -27.85
CA ARG A 75 9.82 -19.34 -29.28
C ARG A 75 10.08 -20.59 -30.13
N GLN A 76 10.92 -21.51 -29.65
CA GLN A 76 11.20 -22.77 -30.35
C GLN A 76 9.96 -23.67 -30.43
N LEU A 77 9.23 -23.81 -29.32
CA LEU A 77 7.98 -24.57 -29.28
C LEU A 77 6.96 -24.03 -30.29
N LEU A 78 6.85 -22.70 -30.38
CA LEU A 78 5.94 -22.07 -31.34
C LEU A 78 6.35 -22.31 -32.79
N PHE A 79 7.65 -22.21 -33.09
CA PHE A 79 8.16 -22.52 -34.43
C PHE A 79 7.87 -23.97 -34.81
N GLN A 80 8.05 -24.93 -33.89
CA GLN A 80 7.72 -26.34 -34.13
C GLN A 80 6.21 -26.54 -34.39
N GLY A 81 5.35 -25.84 -33.65
CA GLY A 81 3.91 -25.85 -33.86
C GLY A 81 3.50 -25.32 -35.25
N LEU A 82 4.12 -24.22 -35.71
CA LEU A 82 3.89 -23.68 -37.07
C LEU A 82 4.30 -24.69 -38.15
N VAL A 83 5.47 -25.29 -38.02
CA VAL A 83 5.96 -26.31 -38.97
C VAL A 83 5.01 -27.51 -39.01
N LEU A 84 4.59 -28.03 -37.85
CA LEU A 84 3.62 -29.15 -37.79
C LEU A 84 2.30 -28.78 -38.46
N THR A 85 1.79 -27.57 -38.24
CA THR A 85 0.51 -27.14 -38.81
C THR A 85 0.55 -27.16 -40.35
N VAL A 86 1.63 -26.67 -40.95
CA VAL A 86 1.83 -26.69 -42.40
C VAL A 86 1.96 -28.12 -42.91
N VAL A 87 2.79 -28.95 -42.26
CA VAL A 87 3.05 -30.33 -42.68
C VAL A 87 1.77 -31.20 -42.58
N ILE A 88 1.01 -31.09 -41.49
CA ILE A 88 -0.24 -31.83 -41.29
C ILE A 88 -1.29 -31.39 -42.33
N SER A 89 -1.40 -30.09 -42.61
CA SER A 89 -2.36 -29.58 -43.61
C SER A 89 -2.07 -30.13 -45.01
N VAL A 90 -0.80 -30.20 -45.40
CA VAL A 90 -0.38 -30.81 -46.66
C VAL A 90 -0.63 -32.31 -46.67
N ALA A 91 -0.30 -33.02 -45.57
CA ALA A 91 -0.51 -34.46 -45.46
C ALA A 91 -2.00 -34.85 -45.51
N VAL A 92 -2.87 -34.09 -44.83
CA VAL A 92 -4.33 -34.29 -44.90
C VAL A 92 -4.85 -34.03 -46.31
N GLY A 93 -4.37 -32.97 -46.98
CA GLY A 93 -4.71 -32.68 -48.38
C GLY A 93 -4.35 -33.82 -49.33
N LEU A 94 -3.16 -34.42 -49.17
CA LEU A 94 -2.71 -35.58 -49.94
C LEU A 94 -3.51 -36.85 -49.62
N ILE A 95 -3.83 -37.10 -48.35
CA ILE A 95 -4.65 -38.24 -47.94
C ILE A 95 -6.07 -38.13 -48.52
N VAL A 96 -6.66 -36.94 -48.51
CA VAL A 96 -7.98 -36.70 -49.12
C VAL A 96 -7.94 -36.92 -50.64
N GLN A 97 -6.83 -36.60 -51.31
CA GLN A 97 -6.63 -36.93 -52.73
C GLN A 97 -6.43 -38.43 -53.00
N ILE A 98 -5.84 -39.17 -52.07
CA ILE A 98 -5.61 -40.62 -52.18
C ILE A 98 -6.88 -41.42 -51.88
N ILE A 99 -7.72 -40.94 -50.96
CA ILE A 99 -9.02 -41.55 -50.61
C ILE A 99 -10.10 -41.08 -51.58
N ASP A 100 -9.82 -41.06 -52.88
CA ASP A 100 -10.81 -40.78 -53.93
C ASP A 100 -11.98 -41.78 -53.79
N VAL A 101 -13.00 -41.43 -53.02
CA VAL A 101 -14.20 -42.25 -52.83
C VAL A 101 -14.98 -42.15 -54.13
N PRO A 102 -15.09 -43.24 -54.92
CA PRO A 102 -15.79 -43.16 -56.19
C PRO A 102 -17.27 -42.85 -55.94
N PHE A 103 -17.70 -41.69 -56.42
CA PHE A 103 -19.06 -41.15 -56.32
C PHE A 103 -20.11 -42.01 -57.06
N THR A 104 -19.72 -43.16 -57.63
CA THR A 104 -20.55 -44.01 -58.49
C THR A 104 -21.39 -45.04 -57.73
N GLU A 105 -21.08 -45.39 -56.49
CA GLU A 105 -21.87 -46.39 -55.72
C GLU A 105 -23.04 -45.79 -54.91
N ILE A 106 -23.03 -44.48 -54.64
CA ILE A 106 -24.14 -43.79 -53.95
C ILE A 106 -25.35 -43.57 -54.89
N GLN A 107 -25.16 -43.60 -56.20
CA GLN A 107 -26.27 -43.52 -57.17
C GLN A 107 -27.08 -44.83 -57.30
N LYS A 108 -26.51 -46.00 -56.97
CA LYS A 108 -27.21 -47.29 -57.13
C LYS A 108 -28.27 -47.56 -56.07
N ILE A 109 -28.20 -46.92 -54.90
CA ILE A 109 -29.14 -47.15 -53.79
C ILE A 109 -30.46 -46.35 -53.94
N LYS A 110 -30.53 -45.32 -54.80
CA LYS A 110 -31.73 -44.47 -54.92
C LYS A 110 -32.61 -44.68 -56.17
N CYS A 111 -32.23 -45.53 -57.13
CA CYS A 111 -33.07 -45.78 -58.31
C CYS A 111 -34.17 -46.85 -58.11
N ARG A 112 -34.32 -47.45 -56.92
CA ARG A 112 -35.37 -48.48 -56.66
C ARG A 112 -36.47 -48.07 -55.67
N ALA A 113 -36.30 -46.96 -54.93
CA ALA A 113 -37.22 -46.59 -53.84
C ALA A 113 -38.23 -45.47 -54.17
N ILE A 114 -38.07 -44.74 -55.29
CA ILE A 114 -38.92 -43.58 -55.62
C ILE A 114 -39.94 -43.88 -56.73
N PHE A 115 -39.88 -45.06 -57.37
CA PHE A 115 -40.74 -45.38 -58.52
C PHE A 115 -42.11 -46.03 -58.17
N VAL A 116 -42.43 -46.27 -56.88
CA VAL A 116 -43.66 -47.02 -56.51
C VAL A 116 -44.72 -46.21 -55.74
N ASN A 117 -44.44 -45.02 -55.19
CA ASN A 117 -45.42 -44.33 -54.32
C ASN A 117 -45.95 -42.98 -54.82
N PHE A 118 -45.76 -42.61 -56.09
CA PHE A 118 -46.20 -41.29 -56.61
C PHE A 118 -47.47 -41.31 -57.49
N PHE A 119 -48.09 -42.47 -57.73
CA PHE A 119 -49.39 -42.53 -58.43
C PHE A 119 -50.44 -43.27 -57.59
N ALA A 120 -51.06 -42.57 -56.64
CA ALA A 120 -52.40 -42.89 -56.13
C ALA A 120 -53.04 -41.66 -55.48
N ASN A 121 -53.90 -41.03 -56.28
CA ASN A 121 -54.97 -40.03 -56.09
C ASN A 121 -55.18 -39.18 -54.80
N PRO A 122 -55.76 -37.96 -54.98
CA PRO A 122 -56.02 -36.96 -53.94
C PRO A 122 -57.48 -36.99 -53.42
N SER A 123 -57.74 -36.39 -52.25
CA SER A 123 -59.03 -35.74 -51.91
C SER A 123 -58.94 -34.95 -50.57
N PRO A 124 -59.72 -33.85 -50.39
CA PRO A 124 -59.40 -32.72 -49.52
C PRO A 124 -60.35 -32.57 -48.30
N GLY A 125 -60.03 -31.64 -47.38
CA GLY A 125 -61.05 -31.09 -46.48
C GLY A 125 -60.54 -30.28 -45.27
N ALA A 126 -60.91 -28.99 -45.25
CA ALA A 126 -61.16 -28.08 -44.11
C ALA A 126 -60.00 -27.66 -43.19
N ASN A 127 -59.91 -26.46 -42.60
CA ASN A 127 -60.48 -25.11 -42.79
C ASN A 127 -59.66 -24.20 -41.83
N ASP A 128 -59.35 -22.96 -42.27
CA ASP A 128 -59.18 -21.74 -41.44
C ASP A 128 -57.88 -21.44 -40.64
N PRO A 129 -57.57 -20.14 -40.39
CA PRO A 129 -56.33 -19.53 -40.89
C PRO A 129 -55.43 -18.95 -39.78
N VAL A 130 -54.11 -19.14 -39.89
CA VAL A 130 -53.12 -18.25 -39.24
C VAL A 130 -51.91 -18.09 -40.17
N LYS A 131 -51.93 -17.03 -40.98
CA LYS A 131 -50.72 -16.51 -41.65
C LYS A 131 -50.39 -15.15 -41.05
N VAL A 132 -49.08 -14.96 -40.88
CA VAL A 132 -48.30 -13.72 -40.68
C VAL A 132 -47.62 -13.64 -39.30
N GLU A 133 -46.69 -14.57 -39.04
CA GLU A 133 -45.54 -14.29 -38.15
C GLU A 133 -44.35 -15.28 -38.33
N LEU A 134 -44.02 -15.68 -39.56
CA LEU A 134 -42.90 -16.64 -39.79
C LEU A 134 -41.84 -16.16 -40.79
N THR A 135 -42.12 -15.13 -41.58
CA THR A 135 -41.16 -14.57 -42.54
C THR A 135 -40.10 -13.68 -41.90
N GLY A 136 -40.35 -13.09 -40.73
CA GLY A 136 -39.37 -12.28 -39.99
C GLY A 136 -38.40 -13.08 -39.12
N LYS A 137 -38.77 -14.30 -38.70
CA LYS A 137 -37.92 -15.18 -37.88
C LYS A 137 -36.97 -16.02 -38.75
N CYS A 138 -37.41 -16.53 -39.91
CA CYS A 138 -36.54 -17.31 -40.79
C CYS A 138 -35.39 -16.51 -41.41
N LEU A 139 -35.55 -15.20 -41.70
CA LEU A 139 -34.48 -14.40 -42.31
C LEU A 139 -33.36 -14.04 -41.31
N ARG A 140 -33.67 -13.90 -40.01
CA ARG A 140 -32.67 -13.74 -38.94
C ARG A 140 -31.89 -15.03 -38.69
N TRP A 141 -32.54 -16.19 -38.80
CA TRP A 141 -31.86 -17.50 -38.72
C TRP A 141 -30.98 -17.78 -39.94
N PHE A 142 -31.39 -17.37 -41.15
CA PHE A 142 -30.59 -17.55 -42.36
C PHE A 142 -29.31 -16.68 -42.35
N GLY A 143 -29.38 -15.45 -41.84
CA GLY A 143 -28.20 -14.61 -41.61
C GLY A 143 -27.24 -15.16 -40.54
N LEU A 144 -27.78 -15.83 -39.51
CA LEU A 144 -26.98 -16.47 -38.45
C LEU A 144 -26.34 -17.78 -38.94
N ILE A 145 -27.00 -18.52 -39.84
CA ILE A 145 -26.50 -19.78 -40.38
C ILE A 145 -25.42 -19.54 -41.45
N VAL A 146 -25.58 -18.54 -42.33
CA VAL A 146 -24.53 -18.18 -43.32
C VAL A 146 -23.30 -17.56 -42.63
N GLY A 147 -23.51 -16.82 -41.53
CA GLY A 147 -22.43 -16.33 -40.67
C GLY A 147 -21.65 -17.42 -39.94
N VAL A 148 -22.26 -18.60 -39.70
CA VAL A 148 -21.64 -19.75 -39.03
C VAL A 148 -20.92 -20.70 -40.02
N SER A 149 -21.26 -20.70 -41.30
CA SER A 149 -20.63 -21.60 -42.28
C SER A 149 -19.30 -21.11 -42.87
N VAL A 150 -18.99 -19.81 -42.83
CA VAL A 150 -17.64 -19.29 -43.19
C VAL A 150 -16.71 -19.20 -41.97
N THR A 151 -17.28 -19.18 -40.75
CA THR A 151 -16.53 -19.29 -39.49
C THR A 151 -16.28 -20.75 -39.06
N GLY A 152 -17.09 -21.73 -39.51
CA GLY A 152 -16.93 -23.14 -39.15
C GLY A 152 -15.66 -23.83 -39.68
N GLY A 153 -15.13 -23.40 -40.83
CA GLY A 153 -13.89 -23.97 -41.40
C GLY A 153 -12.61 -23.40 -40.79
N VAL A 154 -12.67 -22.21 -40.18
CA VAL A 154 -11.56 -21.56 -39.49
C VAL A 154 -11.63 -21.82 -37.97
N ALA A 155 -12.80 -22.14 -37.43
CA ALA A 155 -13.01 -22.53 -36.03
C ALA A 155 -12.44 -23.92 -35.68
N VAL A 156 -12.31 -24.85 -36.63
CA VAL A 156 -11.69 -26.18 -36.37
C VAL A 156 -10.16 -26.11 -36.33
N GLY A 157 -9.55 -25.06 -36.93
CA GLY A 157 -8.13 -24.74 -36.75
C GLY A 157 -7.84 -23.77 -35.59
N LEU A 158 -8.84 -23.02 -35.12
CA LEU A 158 -8.71 -22.07 -34.00
C LEU A 158 -9.21 -22.61 -32.65
N ALA A 159 -9.91 -23.74 -32.58
CA ALA A 159 -10.35 -24.36 -31.32
C ALA A 159 -9.40 -25.47 -30.80
N GLY A 160 -8.32 -25.79 -31.52
CA GLY A 160 -7.31 -26.79 -31.12
C GLY A 160 -5.96 -26.22 -30.66
N GLY A 161 -5.81 -24.90 -30.59
CA GLY A 161 -4.50 -24.29 -30.36
C GLY A 161 -4.51 -22.83 -29.88
N ILE A 162 -5.58 -22.41 -29.20
CA ILE A 162 -5.63 -21.10 -28.55
C ILE A 162 -5.81 -21.29 -27.06
N VAL A 163 -4.70 -21.59 -26.38
CA VAL A 163 -4.32 -20.97 -25.09
C VAL A 163 -2.79 -20.77 -25.02
N GLY A 164 -1.98 -21.39 -25.89
CA GLY A 164 -0.55 -21.04 -26.06
C GLY A 164 -0.21 -20.10 -27.23
N GLY A 165 -1.17 -19.78 -28.11
CA GLY A 165 -0.91 -19.14 -29.41
C GLY A 165 -1.26 -17.65 -29.53
N VAL A 166 -1.75 -17.01 -28.46
CA VAL A 166 -2.36 -15.66 -28.56
C VAL A 166 -1.32 -14.56 -28.80
N ALA A 167 -0.08 -14.73 -28.35
CA ALA A 167 0.93 -13.69 -28.55
C ALA A 167 1.59 -13.75 -29.95
N LEU A 168 1.68 -14.90 -30.62
CA LEU A 168 2.36 -15.00 -31.93
C LEU A 168 1.40 -15.08 -33.13
N GLY A 169 0.14 -15.47 -32.93
CA GLY A 169 -0.87 -15.48 -34.00
C GLY A 169 -1.34 -14.09 -34.44
N VAL A 170 -1.40 -13.13 -33.51
CA VAL A 170 -1.97 -11.80 -33.81
C VAL A 170 -0.97 -10.88 -34.53
N ALA A 171 0.36 -11.04 -34.42
CA ALA A 171 1.30 -10.16 -35.15
C ALA A 171 1.53 -10.62 -36.58
N VAL A 172 1.62 -11.93 -36.76
CA VAL A 172 1.78 -12.52 -38.08
C VAL A 172 0.46 -12.40 -38.85
N GLY A 173 -0.69 -12.51 -38.18
CA GLY A 173 -2.01 -12.31 -38.80
C GLY A 173 -2.25 -10.88 -39.30
N VAL A 174 -1.78 -9.84 -38.60
CA VAL A 174 -1.99 -8.44 -39.03
C VAL A 174 -0.99 -8.01 -40.10
N VAL A 175 0.28 -8.43 -40.02
CA VAL A 175 1.29 -8.06 -41.04
C VAL A 175 1.14 -8.86 -42.33
N PHE A 176 0.76 -10.15 -42.26
CA PHE A 176 0.50 -10.95 -43.46
C PHE A 176 -0.93 -10.75 -44.00
N GLY A 177 -1.90 -10.35 -43.16
CA GLY A 177 -3.26 -10.00 -43.59
C GLY A 177 -3.31 -8.76 -44.49
N MET A 178 -2.41 -7.78 -44.27
CA MET A 178 -2.29 -6.61 -45.17
C MET A 178 -1.49 -6.91 -46.45
N ALA A 179 -0.47 -7.79 -46.42
CA ALA A 179 0.32 -8.11 -47.61
C ALA A 179 -0.31 -9.20 -48.50
N ALA A 180 -0.96 -10.21 -47.92
CA ALA A 180 -1.63 -11.29 -48.65
C ALA A 180 -3.04 -10.92 -49.13
N GLY A 181 -3.70 -9.92 -48.53
CA GLY A 181 -4.99 -9.41 -48.99
C GLY A 181 -4.94 -8.77 -50.39
N VAL A 182 -3.79 -8.21 -50.77
CA VAL A 182 -3.59 -7.59 -52.10
C VAL A 182 -2.99 -8.60 -53.11
N ALA A 183 -2.19 -9.57 -52.67
CA ALA A 183 -1.65 -10.60 -53.58
C ALA A 183 -2.62 -11.76 -53.86
N SER A 184 -3.49 -12.13 -52.90
CA SER A 184 -4.45 -13.23 -53.07
C SER A 184 -5.71 -12.79 -53.84
N SER A 185 -6.10 -11.52 -53.77
CA SER A 185 -7.20 -10.97 -54.59
C SER A 185 -6.86 -10.89 -56.08
N VAL A 186 -5.58 -10.75 -56.44
CA VAL A 186 -5.13 -10.76 -57.85
C VAL A 186 -4.87 -12.19 -58.34
N ALA A 187 -4.36 -13.09 -57.50
CA ALA A 187 -4.14 -14.50 -57.90
C ALA A 187 -5.44 -15.31 -58.05
N PHE A 188 -6.45 -15.10 -57.17
CA PHE A 188 -7.76 -15.76 -57.31
C PHE A 188 -8.61 -15.16 -58.44
N ALA A 189 -8.43 -13.86 -58.75
CA ALA A 189 -9.10 -13.22 -59.87
C ALA A 189 -8.54 -13.62 -61.24
N VAL A 190 -7.26 -14.02 -61.34
CA VAL A 190 -6.63 -14.40 -62.63
C VAL A 190 -6.61 -15.91 -62.86
N VAL A 191 -6.55 -16.76 -61.82
CA VAL A 191 -6.57 -18.23 -61.99
C VAL A 191 -7.99 -18.81 -61.88
N GLY A 192 -8.86 -18.21 -61.05
CA GLY A 192 -10.27 -18.62 -60.92
C GLY A 192 -11.14 -18.18 -62.10
N SER A 193 -10.80 -17.08 -62.78
CA SER A 193 -11.55 -16.61 -63.95
C SER A 193 -11.20 -17.40 -65.22
N VAL A 194 -9.95 -17.87 -65.39
CA VAL A 194 -9.53 -18.58 -66.62
C VAL A 194 -9.87 -20.08 -66.61
N VAL A 195 -9.92 -20.73 -65.44
CA VAL A 195 -10.29 -22.16 -65.36
C VAL A 195 -11.80 -22.37 -65.27
N SER A 196 -12.57 -21.40 -64.73
CA SER A 196 -14.05 -21.47 -64.76
C SER A 196 -14.67 -20.95 -66.06
N SER A 197 -14.01 -20.03 -66.79
CA SER A 197 -14.53 -19.49 -68.06
C SER A 197 -14.25 -20.35 -69.29
N VAL A 198 -13.39 -21.37 -69.23
CA VAL A 198 -13.07 -22.25 -70.38
C VAL A 198 -13.68 -23.64 -70.24
N ALA A 199 -13.82 -24.20 -69.02
CA ALA A 199 -14.47 -25.50 -68.82
C ALA A 199 -16.01 -25.40 -68.69
N GLY A 200 -16.51 -24.28 -68.14
CA GLY A 200 -17.95 -24.02 -68.04
C GLY A 200 -18.56 -23.61 -69.39
N SER A 201 -17.90 -22.73 -70.15
CA SER A 201 -18.46 -22.16 -71.39
C SER A 201 -18.52 -23.15 -72.56
N MET A 202 -17.61 -24.14 -72.63
CA MET A 202 -17.60 -25.11 -73.75
C MET A 202 -18.68 -26.20 -73.59
N THR A 203 -19.09 -26.50 -72.36
CA THR A 203 -20.15 -27.48 -72.08
C THR A 203 -21.54 -26.84 -71.98
N PHE A 204 -21.63 -25.56 -71.57
CA PHE A 204 -22.87 -24.78 -71.57
C PHE A 204 -23.27 -24.25 -72.96
N ALA A 205 -22.32 -23.91 -73.84
CA ALA A 205 -22.61 -23.39 -75.19
C ALA A 205 -23.07 -24.50 -76.17
N ILE A 206 -22.57 -25.73 -76.03
CA ILE A 206 -22.95 -26.85 -76.91
C ILE A 206 -24.29 -27.48 -76.47
N ALA A 207 -24.61 -27.48 -75.17
CA ALA A 207 -25.86 -28.06 -74.66
C ALA A 207 -27.11 -27.16 -74.84
N PHE A 208 -26.98 -25.83 -74.81
CA PHE A 208 -28.10 -24.90 -75.02
C PHE A 208 -28.09 -24.18 -76.38
N GLY A 209 -26.95 -24.07 -77.07
CA GLY A 209 -26.87 -23.45 -78.41
C GLY A 209 -27.47 -24.30 -79.54
N VAL A 210 -27.45 -25.63 -79.41
CA VAL A 210 -27.96 -26.55 -80.45
C VAL A 210 -29.42 -26.97 -80.19
N VAL A 211 -29.89 -26.95 -78.94
CA VAL A 211 -31.28 -27.29 -78.59
C VAL A 211 -32.18 -26.05 -78.49
N GLY A 212 -31.62 -24.89 -78.10
CA GLY A 212 -32.35 -23.60 -78.09
C GLY A 212 -32.47 -22.93 -79.46
N GLY A 213 -31.43 -23.02 -80.30
CA GLY A 213 -31.39 -22.38 -81.63
C GLY A 213 -32.27 -23.03 -82.70
N VAL A 214 -32.51 -24.34 -82.61
CA VAL A 214 -33.34 -25.09 -83.58
C VAL A 214 -34.81 -25.12 -83.16
N ALA A 215 -35.12 -25.03 -81.86
CA ALA A 215 -36.49 -24.93 -81.37
C ALA A 215 -37.11 -23.52 -81.57
N PHE A 216 -36.29 -22.45 -81.54
CA PHE A 216 -36.76 -21.08 -81.77
C PHE A 216 -36.82 -20.67 -83.25
N ALA A 217 -36.09 -21.34 -84.15
CA ALA A 217 -36.11 -21.08 -85.60
C ALA A 217 -37.20 -21.84 -86.39
N VAL A 218 -37.93 -22.77 -85.75
CA VAL A 218 -39.00 -23.56 -86.39
C VAL A 218 -40.40 -23.23 -85.85
N VAL A 219 -40.50 -22.66 -84.65
CA VAL A 219 -41.80 -22.23 -84.07
C VAL A 219 -42.06 -20.73 -84.25
N GLY A 220 -41.02 -19.91 -84.47
CA GLY A 220 -41.15 -18.48 -84.81
C GLY A 220 -41.41 -18.19 -86.30
N SER A 221 -41.12 -19.14 -87.19
CA SER A 221 -41.15 -18.95 -88.66
C SER A 221 -42.43 -19.49 -89.33
N VAL A 222 -43.35 -20.06 -88.55
CA VAL A 222 -44.65 -20.59 -89.05
C VAL A 222 -45.85 -19.75 -88.55
N ALA A 223 -45.63 -18.80 -87.63
CA ALA A 223 -46.67 -17.87 -87.16
C ALA A 223 -46.54 -16.44 -87.75
N PHE A 224 -45.64 -16.20 -88.71
CA PHE A 224 -45.49 -14.90 -89.39
C PHE A 224 -45.31 -15.05 -90.90
N ALA A 225 -46.28 -15.70 -91.55
CA ALA A 225 -46.42 -15.72 -93.00
C ALA A 225 -47.90 -15.71 -93.43
N VAL A 226 -48.73 -14.85 -92.82
CA VAL A 226 -49.87 -14.24 -93.53
C VAL A 226 -49.99 -12.79 -93.03
N VAL A 227 -49.41 -11.90 -93.82
CA VAL A 227 -49.93 -10.55 -94.03
C VAL A 227 -51.38 -10.70 -94.50
N GLY A 228 -52.31 -10.12 -93.75
CA GLY A 228 -53.73 -10.09 -94.10
C GLY A 228 -54.57 -9.38 -93.04
N SER A 229 -54.52 -8.05 -93.07
CA SER A 229 -55.49 -7.08 -92.53
C SER A 229 -55.74 -6.95 -91.02
N GLU A 230 -55.21 -5.83 -90.50
CA GLU A 230 -55.89 -4.79 -89.71
C GLU A 230 -56.40 -5.04 -88.27
N VAL A 231 -56.07 -4.02 -87.44
CA VAL A 231 -56.66 -3.53 -86.17
C VAL A 231 -56.09 -4.02 -84.81
N ASN A 232 -55.44 -3.06 -84.11
CA ASN A 232 -55.13 -2.90 -82.66
C ASN A 232 -54.53 -4.10 -81.89
N SER A 233 -53.24 -4.16 -81.54
CA SER A 233 -52.44 -3.27 -80.66
C SER A 233 -53.06 -3.03 -79.28
N VAL A 234 -52.34 -3.46 -78.22
CA VAL A 234 -52.46 -3.12 -76.78
C VAL A 234 -53.10 -4.15 -75.81
N ALA A 235 -54.00 -5.06 -76.21
CA ALA A 235 -54.66 -5.96 -75.23
C ALA A 235 -53.95 -7.31 -74.95
N PHE A 236 -53.10 -7.83 -75.83
CA PHE A 236 -52.60 -9.22 -75.73
C PHE A 236 -51.25 -9.40 -75.01
N SER A 237 -50.42 -8.35 -74.91
CA SER A 237 -49.09 -8.47 -74.29
C SER A 237 -49.13 -8.50 -72.75
N VAL A 238 -50.17 -7.92 -72.14
CA VAL A 238 -50.27 -7.79 -70.68
C VAL A 238 -50.83 -9.07 -70.04
N VAL A 239 -51.75 -9.77 -70.71
CA VAL A 239 -52.39 -10.98 -70.16
C VAL A 239 -51.49 -12.22 -70.28
N SER A 240 -50.69 -12.32 -71.35
CA SER A 240 -49.76 -13.44 -71.57
C SER A 240 -48.57 -13.44 -70.60
N GLY A 241 -47.97 -12.27 -70.34
CA GLY A 241 -46.78 -12.15 -69.48
C GLY A 241 -47.04 -12.44 -68.00
N VAL A 242 -48.22 -12.08 -67.49
CA VAL A 242 -48.55 -12.24 -66.07
C VAL A 242 -48.93 -13.68 -65.72
N VAL A 243 -49.68 -14.36 -66.59
CA VAL A 243 -50.12 -15.75 -66.35
C VAL A 243 -48.95 -16.72 -66.49
N PHE A 244 -48.06 -16.53 -67.47
CA PHE A 244 -46.93 -17.44 -67.70
C PHE A 244 -45.79 -17.27 -66.67
N GLY A 245 -45.58 -16.05 -66.16
CA GLY A 245 -44.58 -15.77 -65.12
C GLY A 245 -44.98 -16.25 -63.73
N LEU A 246 -46.27 -16.14 -63.37
CA LEU A 246 -46.77 -16.57 -62.06
C LEU A 246 -46.87 -18.10 -61.93
N LEU A 247 -47.31 -18.81 -62.97
CA LEU A 247 -47.46 -20.27 -62.89
C LEU A 247 -46.12 -21.03 -62.90
N ASN A 248 -45.15 -20.59 -63.70
CA ASN A 248 -43.84 -21.26 -63.76
C ASN A 248 -42.94 -20.91 -62.57
N GLY A 249 -42.97 -19.66 -62.07
CA GLY A 249 -42.16 -19.26 -60.91
C GLY A 249 -42.58 -19.95 -59.61
N LEU A 250 -43.87 -20.20 -59.43
CA LEU A 250 -44.42 -20.74 -58.18
C LEU A 250 -44.25 -22.27 -58.08
N VAL A 251 -44.45 -23.00 -59.19
CA VAL A 251 -44.40 -24.47 -59.21
C VAL A 251 -42.96 -24.99 -59.24
N PHE A 252 -42.08 -24.38 -60.06
CA PHE A 252 -40.68 -24.80 -60.14
C PHE A 252 -39.85 -24.32 -58.94
N GLY A 253 -40.11 -23.12 -58.42
CA GLY A 253 -39.38 -22.55 -57.28
C GLY A 253 -39.64 -23.27 -55.96
N MET A 254 -40.88 -23.69 -55.70
CA MET A 254 -41.20 -24.42 -54.46
C MET A 254 -40.81 -25.89 -54.51
N ALA A 255 -41.07 -26.60 -55.62
CA ALA A 255 -40.77 -28.03 -55.69
C ALA A 255 -39.26 -28.31 -55.75
N PHE A 256 -38.50 -27.54 -56.54
CA PHE A 256 -37.06 -27.71 -56.67
C PHE A 256 -36.30 -27.15 -55.46
N GLY A 257 -36.74 -26.00 -54.93
CA GLY A 257 -36.13 -25.39 -53.74
C GLY A 257 -36.32 -26.24 -52.49
N VAL A 258 -37.52 -26.77 -52.24
CA VAL A 258 -37.78 -27.60 -51.06
C VAL A 258 -37.09 -28.97 -51.16
N ALA A 259 -37.07 -29.60 -52.34
CA ALA A 259 -36.41 -30.90 -52.53
C ALA A 259 -34.87 -30.80 -52.41
N VAL A 260 -34.26 -29.77 -53.00
CA VAL A 260 -32.81 -29.55 -52.89
C VAL A 260 -32.43 -29.15 -51.47
N VAL A 261 -33.20 -28.28 -50.82
CA VAL A 261 -32.95 -27.90 -49.42
C VAL A 261 -33.16 -29.07 -48.47
N LEU A 262 -34.20 -29.89 -48.62
CA LEU A 262 -34.40 -31.08 -47.77
C LEU A 262 -33.31 -32.12 -47.98
N VAL A 263 -32.93 -32.42 -49.22
CA VAL A 263 -31.87 -33.41 -49.49
C VAL A 263 -30.52 -32.88 -49.00
N PHE A 264 -30.24 -31.59 -49.21
CA PHE A 264 -28.99 -30.99 -48.74
C PHE A 264 -28.97 -30.91 -47.21
N VAL A 265 -30.05 -30.48 -46.54
CA VAL A 265 -30.14 -30.44 -45.07
C VAL A 265 -30.08 -31.84 -44.47
N LEU A 266 -30.69 -32.85 -45.08
CA LEU A 266 -30.75 -34.20 -44.53
C LEU A 266 -29.47 -34.98 -44.79
N VAL A 267 -28.83 -34.82 -45.96
CA VAL A 267 -27.50 -35.37 -46.24
C VAL A 267 -26.44 -34.65 -45.43
N PHE A 268 -26.51 -33.32 -45.30
CA PHE A 268 -25.60 -32.54 -44.48
C PHE A 268 -25.79 -32.88 -42.99
N ALA A 269 -27.00 -32.94 -42.45
CA ALA A 269 -27.23 -33.31 -41.05
C ALA A 269 -26.82 -34.76 -40.73
N LEU A 270 -26.98 -35.69 -41.67
CA LEU A 270 -26.65 -37.10 -41.44
C LEU A 270 -25.15 -37.36 -41.66
N VAL A 271 -24.54 -36.83 -42.73
CA VAL A 271 -23.08 -36.96 -42.94
C VAL A 271 -22.32 -36.12 -41.92
N PHE A 272 -22.70 -34.87 -41.69
CA PHE A 272 -22.06 -34.04 -40.68
C PHE A 272 -22.36 -34.55 -39.28
N GLY A 273 -23.58 -35.02 -38.97
CA GLY A 273 -23.91 -35.58 -37.66
C GLY A 273 -23.18 -36.90 -37.38
N LEU A 274 -22.98 -37.76 -38.38
CA LEU A 274 -22.32 -39.05 -38.23
C LEU A 274 -20.79 -38.91 -38.26
N VAL A 275 -20.25 -38.01 -39.09
CA VAL A 275 -18.83 -37.61 -39.05
C VAL A 275 -18.52 -36.87 -37.76
N PHE A 276 -19.37 -35.94 -37.32
CA PHE A 276 -19.22 -35.25 -36.04
C PHE A 276 -19.32 -36.24 -34.88
N ALA A 277 -20.27 -37.18 -34.89
CA ALA A 277 -20.35 -38.23 -33.86
C ALA A 277 -19.13 -39.15 -33.88
N LEU A 278 -18.65 -39.60 -35.05
CA LEU A 278 -17.44 -40.42 -35.17
C LEU A 278 -16.20 -39.66 -34.71
N VAL A 279 -16.01 -38.42 -35.17
CA VAL A 279 -14.90 -37.57 -34.78
C VAL A 279 -15.00 -37.23 -33.28
N PHE A 280 -16.18 -36.97 -32.74
CA PHE A 280 -16.37 -36.73 -31.31
C PHE A 280 -16.10 -37.99 -30.46
N SER A 281 -16.59 -39.14 -30.90
CA SER A 281 -16.36 -40.45 -30.26
C SER A 281 -14.89 -40.87 -30.28
N PHE A 282 -14.18 -40.67 -31.40
CA PHE A 282 -12.78 -41.06 -31.56
C PHE A 282 -11.79 -39.99 -31.13
N ALA A 283 -12.08 -38.69 -31.25
CA ALA A 283 -11.13 -37.62 -30.96
C ALA A 283 -11.31 -37.01 -29.56
N VAL A 284 -12.54 -36.89 -29.05
CA VAL A 284 -12.83 -36.24 -27.76
C VAL A 284 -13.07 -37.26 -26.65
N LEU A 285 -13.93 -38.25 -26.91
CA LEU A 285 -14.27 -39.30 -25.95
C LEU A 285 -13.21 -40.40 -25.85
N ARG A 286 -12.48 -40.64 -26.96
CA ARG A 286 -11.41 -41.65 -27.09
C ARG A 286 -11.87 -43.01 -26.54
N LEU A 287 -13.03 -43.48 -27.03
CA LEU A 287 -13.67 -44.73 -26.58
C LEU A 287 -12.77 -45.96 -26.78
N ASP A 288 -11.94 -45.94 -27.81
CA ASP A 288 -10.89 -46.93 -28.10
C ASP A 288 -9.91 -47.08 -26.93
N ASN A 289 -9.37 -45.96 -26.48
CA ASN A 289 -8.47 -45.85 -25.35
C ASN A 289 -9.16 -46.25 -24.05
N TRP A 290 -10.41 -45.82 -23.82
CA TRP A 290 -11.20 -46.23 -22.65
C TRP A 290 -11.45 -47.75 -22.63
N PHE A 291 -11.75 -48.36 -23.78
CA PHE A 291 -11.98 -49.80 -23.91
C PHE A 291 -10.71 -50.62 -23.67
N ILE A 292 -9.55 -50.15 -24.16
CA ILE A 292 -8.23 -50.74 -23.86
C ILE A 292 -7.95 -50.65 -22.35
N GLY A 293 -8.27 -49.52 -21.72
CA GLY A 293 -8.19 -49.36 -20.26
C GLY A 293 -9.07 -50.33 -19.49
N LEU A 294 -10.31 -50.51 -19.92
CA LEU A 294 -11.26 -51.44 -19.31
C LEU A 294 -10.74 -52.90 -19.38
N LEU A 295 -10.21 -53.31 -20.54
CA LEU A 295 -9.64 -54.64 -20.78
C LEU A 295 -8.39 -54.90 -19.94
N LEU A 296 -7.40 -54.01 -19.99
CA LEU A 296 -6.12 -54.20 -19.30
C LEU A 296 -6.25 -54.07 -17.77
N TYR A 297 -7.18 -53.24 -17.26
CA TYR A 297 -7.37 -53.04 -15.83
C TYR A 297 -8.07 -54.21 -15.12
N SER A 298 -8.78 -55.07 -15.88
CA SER A 298 -9.39 -56.30 -15.37
C SER A 298 -8.37 -57.36 -14.91
N GLN A 299 -7.11 -57.28 -15.36
CA GLN A 299 -6.10 -58.35 -15.19
C GLN A 299 -5.15 -58.20 -13.98
N LYS A 300 -5.46 -57.38 -12.96
CA LYS A 300 -4.60 -57.16 -11.76
C LYS A 300 -3.14 -56.80 -12.12
N ILE A 301 -2.91 -56.08 -13.21
CA ILE A 301 -1.58 -55.65 -13.63
C ILE A 301 -1.15 -54.44 -12.77
N PRO A 302 0.11 -54.37 -12.30
CA PRO A 302 0.63 -53.18 -11.61
C PRO A 302 0.53 -51.94 -12.50
N ILE A 303 0.19 -50.80 -11.90
CA ILE A 303 0.13 -49.52 -12.63
C ILE A 303 1.56 -49.06 -12.85
N ASP A 304 2.12 -49.38 -14.00
CA ASP A 304 3.28 -48.66 -14.54
C ASP A 304 2.80 -47.39 -15.25
N SER A 305 3.63 -46.33 -15.21
CA SER A 305 3.35 -44.97 -15.76
C SER A 305 2.84 -44.95 -17.21
N TYR A 306 3.03 -46.01 -17.98
CA TYR A 306 2.65 -46.12 -19.38
C TYR A 306 1.20 -46.56 -19.62
N LEU A 307 0.50 -47.05 -18.58
CA LEU A 307 -0.82 -47.69 -18.71
C LEU A 307 -1.99 -46.81 -18.24
N LEU A 308 -1.71 -45.64 -17.65
CA LEU A 308 -2.77 -44.69 -17.27
C LEU A 308 -3.17 -43.84 -18.48
N LEU A 309 -4.46 -43.84 -18.75
CA LEU A 309 -5.06 -43.15 -19.89
C LEU A 309 -5.10 -41.64 -19.63
N HIS A 310 -4.22 -40.89 -20.30
CA HIS A 310 -4.06 -39.44 -20.12
C HIS A 310 -5.20 -38.60 -20.74
N CYS A 311 -6.01 -39.21 -21.62
CA CYS A 311 -6.91 -38.47 -22.54
C CYS A 311 -8.39 -38.85 -22.50
N THR A 312 -8.88 -39.65 -21.55
CA THR A 312 -10.31 -39.99 -21.47
C THR A 312 -11.00 -39.26 -20.32
N PRO A 313 -12.03 -38.42 -20.57
CA PRO A 313 -12.86 -37.84 -19.51
C PRO A 313 -13.82 -38.86 -18.88
N ILE A 314 -14.03 -40.00 -19.54
CA ILE A 314 -14.88 -41.08 -19.04
C ILE A 314 -14.24 -41.67 -17.76
N PRO A 315 -14.99 -41.78 -16.65
CA PRO A 315 -14.53 -42.41 -15.43
C PRO A 315 -13.94 -43.81 -15.66
N LEU A 316 -12.70 -44.02 -15.22
CA LEU A 316 -12.12 -45.36 -15.17
C LEU A 316 -12.80 -46.19 -14.07
N SER A 317 -13.25 -47.38 -14.43
CA SER A 317 -13.90 -48.28 -13.48
C SER A 317 -12.96 -48.60 -12.30
N ASN A 318 -13.49 -48.60 -11.06
CA ASN A 318 -12.75 -48.84 -9.81
C ASN A 318 -11.67 -47.82 -9.40
N LEU A 319 -11.36 -46.79 -10.21
CA LEU A 319 -10.42 -45.72 -9.81
C LEU A 319 -10.90 -45.00 -8.54
N GLU A 320 -12.18 -44.65 -8.48
CA GLU A 320 -12.81 -44.03 -7.32
C GLU A 320 -12.64 -44.88 -6.04
N ARG A 321 -12.89 -46.19 -6.12
CA ARG A 321 -12.75 -47.12 -4.98
C ARG A 321 -11.28 -47.26 -4.54
N ARG A 322 -10.35 -47.30 -5.50
CA ARG A 322 -8.91 -47.39 -5.21
C ARG A 322 -8.37 -46.13 -4.56
N LEU A 323 -8.78 -44.95 -5.04
CA LEU A 323 -8.45 -43.67 -4.42
C LEU A 323 -9.02 -43.56 -3.01
N GLN A 324 -10.25 -44.04 -2.77
CA GLN A 324 -10.80 -44.12 -1.42
C GLN A 324 -9.92 -44.97 -0.49
N ILE A 325 -9.46 -46.13 -0.95
CA ILE A 325 -8.57 -47.00 -0.18
C ILE A 325 -7.26 -46.27 0.13
N TRP A 326 -6.63 -45.64 -0.87
CA TRP A 326 -5.38 -44.90 -0.68
C TRP A 326 -5.54 -43.75 0.31
N LEU A 327 -6.55 -42.88 0.12
CA LEU A 327 -6.86 -41.75 1.01
C LEU A 327 -7.24 -42.19 2.44
N GLN A 328 -7.73 -43.42 2.62
CA GLN A 328 -7.99 -43.97 3.96
C GLN A 328 -6.73 -44.51 4.65
N HIS A 329 -5.77 -45.04 3.89
CA HIS A 329 -4.55 -45.66 4.44
C HIS A 329 -3.43 -44.64 4.66
N ASP A 330 -3.15 -43.79 3.68
CA ASP A 330 -2.09 -42.78 3.73
C ASP A 330 -2.58 -41.51 3.00
N TRP A 331 -2.93 -40.49 3.78
CA TRP A 331 -3.51 -39.26 3.24
C TRP A 331 -2.51 -38.48 2.38
N GLU A 332 -1.24 -38.40 2.79
CA GLU A 332 -0.24 -37.56 2.12
C GLU A 332 0.18 -38.15 0.77
N ILE A 333 0.52 -39.45 0.73
CA ILE A 333 0.87 -40.12 -0.54
C ILE A 333 -0.36 -40.16 -1.47
N ALA A 334 -1.56 -40.35 -0.92
CA ALA A 334 -2.78 -40.34 -1.72
C ALA A 334 -3.15 -38.95 -2.27
N LEU A 335 -2.85 -37.87 -1.54
CA LEU A 335 -2.99 -36.49 -2.06
C LEU A 335 -1.97 -36.22 -3.17
N HIS A 336 -0.71 -36.65 -3.03
CA HIS A 336 0.27 -36.60 -4.12
C HIS A 336 -0.26 -37.31 -5.37
N ASN A 337 -0.76 -38.54 -5.22
CA ASN A 337 -1.36 -39.30 -6.32
C ASN A 337 -2.59 -38.62 -6.91
N THR A 338 -3.38 -37.95 -6.07
CA THR A 338 -4.56 -37.20 -6.50
C THR A 338 -4.15 -36.02 -7.38
N ASN A 339 -3.16 -35.25 -6.96
CA ASN A 339 -2.59 -34.15 -7.75
C ASN A 339 -1.99 -34.65 -9.06
N GLU A 340 -1.24 -35.76 -9.06
CA GLU A 340 -0.71 -36.40 -10.27
C GLU A 340 -1.83 -36.81 -11.25
N LEU A 341 -2.93 -37.39 -10.75
CA LEU A 341 -4.07 -37.75 -11.59
C LEU A 341 -4.76 -36.52 -12.15
N LEU A 342 -4.93 -35.45 -11.37
CA LEU A 342 -5.50 -34.19 -11.87
C LEU A 342 -4.58 -33.50 -12.88
N ALA A 343 -3.28 -33.57 -12.66
CA ALA A 343 -2.28 -32.94 -13.51
C ALA A 343 -2.13 -33.61 -14.87
N TYR A 344 -2.16 -34.94 -14.90
CA TYR A 344 -1.76 -35.71 -16.09
C TYR A 344 -2.86 -36.60 -16.65
N THR A 345 -4.08 -36.57 -16.08
CA THR A 345 -5.25 -37.29 -16.61
C THR A 345 -6.48 -36.39 -16.64
N LEU A 346 -7.57 -36.86 -17.26
CA LEU A 346 -8.86 -36.15 -17.29
C LEU A 346 -9.86 -36.72 -16.24
N GLN A 347 -9.38 -37.33 -15.15
CA GLN A 347 -10.19 -38.07 -14.17
C GLN A 347 -10.65 -37.22 -12.97
N PHE A 348 -11.13 -36.00 -13.20
CA PHE A 348 -11.57 -35.09 -12.13
C PHE A 348 -12.74 -35.65 -11.30
N ILE A 349 -13.76 -36.23 -11.97
CA ILE A 349 -14.99 -36.69 -11.30
C ILE A 349 -14.73 -37.87 -10.34
N PRO A 350 -13.99 -38.93 -10.72
CA PRO A 350 -13.63 -40.00 -9.78
C PRO A 350 -12.81 -39.51 -8.59
N VAL A 351 -11.89 -38.57 -8.82
CA VAL A 351 -11.10 -37.93 -7.76
C VAL A 351 -12.01 -37.20 -6.78
N LEU A 352 -12.88 -36.32 -7.27
CA LEU A 352 -13.82 -35.55 -6.46
C LEU A 352 -14.75 -36.45 -5.63
N LYS A 353 -15.34 -37.48 -6.26
CA LYS A 353 -16.21 -38.45 -5.57
C LYS A 353 -15.46 -39.22 -4.48
N ALA A 354 -14.20 -39.61 -4.74
CA ALA A 354 -13.38 -40.31 -3.76
C ALA A 354 -13.04 -39.41 -2.56
N VAL A 355 -12.56 -38.20 -2.80
CA VAL A 355 -12.23 -37.22 -1.75
C VAL A 355 -13.45 -36.91 -0.89
N ASN A 356 -14.60 -36.58 -1.50
CA ASN A 356 -15.83 -36.27 -0.77
C ASN A 356 -16.34 -37.46 0.08
N LYS A 357 -16.25 -38.69 -0.43
CA LYS A 357 -16.64 -39.89 0.33
C LYS A 357 -15.72 -40.18 1.50
N VAL A 358 -14.41 -39.94 1.37
CA VAL A 358 -13.45 -40.13 2.47
C VAL A 358 -13.62 -39.05 3.52
N LEU A 359 -13.73 -37.79 3.11
CA LEU A 359 -13.97 -36.67 4.03
C LEU A 359 -15.29 -36.83 4.82
N ALA A 360 -16.35 -37.34 4.17
CA ALA A 360 -17.62 -37.63 4.84
C ALA A 360 -17.53 -38.77 5.89
N ARG A 361 -16.51 -39.64 5.82
CA ARG A 361 -16.28 -40.76 6.75
C ARG A 361 -15.15 -40.49 7.75
N THR A 362 -14.48 -39.35 7.63
CA THR A 362 -13.35 -38.98 8.48
C THR A 362 -13.86 -38.57 9.87
N ALA A 363 -13.13 -38.96 10.93
CA ALA A 363 -13.46 -38.56 12.29
C ALA A 363 -13.32 -37.04 12.46
N SER A 364 -14.23 -36.41 13.24
CA SER A 364 -14.32 -34.95 13.35
C SER A 364 -13.02 -34.26 13.80
N GLN A 365 -12.13 -34.95 14.51
CA GLN A 365 -10.84 -34.42 14.95
C GLN A 365 -9.80 -34.29 13.83
N GLU A 366 -9.90 -35.08 12.76
CA GLU A 366 -8.93 -35.09 11.66
C GLU A 366 -9.39 -34.24 10.45
N ILE A 367 -10.65 -33.81 10.42
CA ILE A 367 -11.26 -33.15 9.26
C ILE A 367 -10.48 -31.89 8.85
N ILE A 368 -10.22 -30.98 9.81
CA ILE A 368 -9.56 -29.71 9.50
C ILE A 368 -8.13 -29.94 9.02
N TRP A 369 -7.40 -30.87 9.65
CA TRP A 369 -6.05 -31.23 9.22
C TRP A 369 -6.04 -31.80 7.80
N ARG A 370 -6.94 -32.75 7.49
CA ARG A 370 -7.01 -33.37 6.14
C ARG A 370 -7.37 -32.36 5.06
N VAL A 371 -8.34 -31.48 5.33
CA VAL A 371 -8.74 -30.41 4.39
C VAL A 371 -7.64 -29.36 4.26
N SER A 372 -6.92 -29.02 5.34
CA SER A 372 -5.78 -28.12 5.31
C SER A 372 -4.65 -28.63 4.41
N ARG A 373 -4.36 -29.94 4.48
CA ARG A 373 -3.41 -30.63 3.58
C ARG A 373 -3.90 -30.67 2.13
N LEU A 374 -5.19 -30.85 1.91
CA LEU A 374 -5.79 -30.76 0.57
C LEU A 374 -5.64 -29.35 -0.03
N ALA A 375 -5.74 -28.31 0.81
CA ALA A 375 -5.63 -26.90 0.42
C ALA A 375 -4.19 -26.33 0.50
N GLU A 376 -3.18 -27.16 0.77
CA GLU A 376 -1.80 -26.70 0.91
C GLU A 376 -1.16 -26.38 -0.45
N ALA A 377 -1.34 -27.29 -1.42
CA ALA A 377 -0.90 -27.12 -2.81
C ALA A 377 -1.74 -28.01 -3.75
N PRO A 378 -3.06 -27.76 -3.91
CA PRO A 378 -3.86 -28.51 -4.87
C PRO A 378 -3.41 -28.18 -6.29
N PHE A 379 -3.34 -29.19 -7.17
CA PHE A 379 -3.12 -28.95 -8.60
C PHE A 379 -4.26 -28.10 -9.21
N ASP A 380 -5.50 -28.36 -8.76
CA ASP A 380 -6.70 -27.65 -9.18
C ASP A 380 -7.54 -27.28 -7.95
N TRP A 381 -7.64 -25.97 -7.68
CA TRP A 381 -8.43 -25.43 -6.58
C TRP A 381 -9.93 -25.71 -6.71
N ASN A 382 -10.43 -26.05 -7.91
CA ASN A 382 -11.79 -26.53 -8.10
C ASN A 382 -12.08 -27.77 -7.24
N LEU A 383 -11.08 -28.61 -6.95
CA LEU A 383 -11.26 -29.76 -6.06
C LEU A 383 -11.70 -29.34 -4.66
N VAL A 384 -11.11 -28.27 -4.11
CA VAL A 384 -11.47 -27.70 -2.79
C VAL A 384 -12.84 -27.02 -2.86
N HIS A 385 -13.10 -26.25 -3.92
CA HIS A 385 -14.39 -25.62 -4.15
C HIS A 385 -15.54 -26.65 -4.21
N PHE A 386 -15.44 -27.67 -5.07
CA PHE A 386 -16.48 -28.69 -5.21
C PHE A 386 -16.55 -29.64 -4.01
N ALA A 387 -15.51 -29.70 -3.16
CA ALA A 387 -15.60 -30.36 -1.86
C ALA A 387 -16.47 -29.59 -0.85
N SER A 388 -16.66 -28.28 -1.06
CA SER A 388 -17.55 -27.43 -0.25
C SER A 388 -19.02 -27.45 -0.71
N VAL A 389 -19.30 -27.93 -1.93
CA VAL A 389 -20.64 -27.94 -2.56
C VAL A 389 -21.30 -29.33 -2.47
N SER A 390 -22.63 -29.37 -2.32
CA SER A 390 -23.38 -30.63 -2.34
C SER A 390 -23.75 -31.03 -3.78
N LEU A 391 -23.14 -32.11 -4.28
CA LEU A 391 -23.48 -32.69 -5.60
C LEU A 391 -24.89 -33.32 -5.65
N ASP A 392 -25.45 -33.72 -4.51
CA ASP A 392 -26.71 -34.49 -4.45
C ASP A 392 -27.99 -33.66 -4.34
N LYS A 393 -27.91 -32.38 -3.95
CA LYS A 393 -29.09 -31.55 -3.59
C LYS A 393 -29.66 -30.67 -4.71
N LYS A 394 -29.06 -30.59 -5.91
CA LYS A 394 -29.61 -29.83 -7.06
C LYS A 394 -30.08 -30.78 -8.19
N PRO A 395 -31.38 -30.85 -8.53
CA PRO A 395 -31.88 -31.72 -9.61
C PRO A 395 -31.37 -31.32 -11.00
N ARG A 396 -30.92 -30.07 -11.19
CA ARG A 396 -30.29 -29.61 -12.45
C ARG A 396 -28.93 -30.25 -12.73
N LEU A 397 -28.20 -30.76 -11.72
CA LEU A 397 -26.89 -31.40 -11.88
C LEU A 397 -27.00 -32.89 -12.27
N ARG A 398 -28.07 -33.60 -11.87
CA ARG A 398 -28.34 -34.98 -12.31
C ARG A 398 -28.63 -35.12 -13.81
N ALA A 399 -29.02 -34.03 -14.48
CA ALA A 399 -29.22 -34.00 -15.93
C ALA A 399 -27.92 -33.84 -16.74
N ILE A 400 -26.77 -33.67 -16.07
CA ILE A 400 -25.47 -33.29 -16.67
C ILE A 400 -24.47 -34.45 -16.67
N ASP A 401 -24.82 -35.63 -16.16
CA ASP A 401 -24.01 -36.86 -16.33
C ASP A 401 -23.54 -37.10 -17.80
N PRO A 402 -24.27 -36.69 -18.86
CA PRO A 402 -23.80 -36.77 -20.25
C PRO A 402 -23.00 -35.55 -20.76
N LEU A 403 -23.04 -34.40 -20.07
CA LEU A 403 -22.39 -33.13 -20.49
C LEU A 403 -21.01 -32.93 -19.84
N CYS A 404 -20.62 -33.80 -18.91
CA CYS A 404 -19.31 -33.84 -18.26
C CYS A 404 -18.17 -34.42 -19.14
N ILE A 405 -18.34 -34.40 -20.46
CA ILE A 405 -17.48 -35.10 -21.45
C ILE A 405 -16.76 -34.07 -22.35
N VAL A 406 -16.38 -32.93 -21.79
CA VAL A 406 -15.82 -31.81 -22.56
C VAL A 406 -14.45 -31.42 -21.97
N PRO A 407 -13.42 -31.10 -22.79
CA PRO A 407 -12.08 -30.75 -22.32
C PRO A 407 -12.06 -29.59 -21.30
N ASN A 408 -11.06 -29.57 -20.40
CA ASN A 408 -10.92 -28.57 -19.31
C ASN A 408 -11.07 -27.11 -19.77
N SER A 409 -10.62 -26.75 -20.97
CA SER A 409 -10.73 -25.39 -21.54
C SER A 409 -12.17 -24.93 -21.80
N TRP A 410 -13.13 -25.85 -21.86
CA TRP A 410 -14.55 -25.53 -22.03
C TRP A 410 -15.28 -25.47 -20.69
N TRP A 411 -14.66 -25.93 -19.60
CA TRP A 411 -15.21 -25.87 -18.26
C TRP A 411 -15.18 -24.45 -17.68
N GLU A 412 -14.15 -23.66 -18.05
CA GLU A 412 -14.06 -22.23 -17.70
C GLU A 412 -15.22 -21.41 -18.28
N VAL A 413 -15.68 -21.73 -19.49
CA VAL A 413 -16.86 -21.10 -20.10
C VAL A 413 -18.15 -21.54 -19.40
N ALA A 414 -18.20 -22.76 -18.86
CA ALA A 414 -19.34 -23.26 -18.08
C ALA A 414 -19.41 -22.65 -16.66
N GLN A 415 -18.30 -22.19 -16.08
CA GLN A 415 -18.27 -21.57 -14.74
C GLN A 415 -19.18 -20.33 -14.64
N VAL A 416 -19.34 -19.56 -15.72
CA VAL A 416 -20.22 -18.38 -15.78
C VAL A 416 -21.71 -18.75 -15.59
N ILE A 417 -22.08 -20.02 -15.78
CA ILE A 417 -23.45 -20.53 -15.63
C ILE A 417 -23.69 -21.16 -14.24
N PHE A 418 -22.65 -21.47 -13.46
CA PHE A 418 -22.74 -22.21 -12.20
C PHE A 418 -22.15 -21.44 -11.00
N ILE A 419 -22.80 -20.35 -10.59
CA ILE A 419 -22.61 -19.78 -9.26
C ILE A 419 -23.44 -20.64 -8.28
N THR A 420 -22.77 -21.48 -7.49
CA THR A 420 -23.39 -22.25 -6.40
C THR A 420 -22.91 -21.70 -5.07
N ASP A 421 -23.84 -21.24 -4.23
CA ASP A 421 -23.56 -20.91 -2.83
C ASP A 421 -22.89 -22.10 -2.12
N THR A 422 -21.86 -21.82 -1.31
CA THR A 422 -21.17 -22.83 -0.49
C THR A 422 -22.12 -23.28 0.63
N PHE A 423 -22.24 -24.60 0.84
CA PHE A 423 -23.15 -25.16 1.85
C PHE A 423 -22.38 -25.58 3.09
N LEU A 424 -22.68 -24.98 4.24
CA LEU A 424 -22.02 -25.26 5.53
C LEU A 424 -22.62 -26.45 6.29
N ASP A 425 -23.36 -27.32 5.61
CA ASP A 425 -24.17 -28.41 6.21
C ASP A 425 -23.36 -29.48 6.94
N THR A 426 -22.08 -29.69 6.57
CA THR A 426 -21.20 -30.68 7.20
C THR A 426 -19.87 -30.06 7.58
N PRO A 427 -19.19 -30.54 8.65
CA PRO A 427 -17.90 -30.00 9.06
C PRO A 427 -16.83 -30.03 7.96
N ALA A 428 -16.79 -31.09 7.15
CA ALA A 428 -15.85 -31.18 6.04
C ALA A 428 -16.10 -30.14 4.94
N ARG A 429 -17.38 -29.86 4.62
CA ARG A 429 -17.74 -28.82 3.65
C ARG A 429 -17.47 -27.43 4.18
N ALA A 430 -17.76 -27.19 5.45
CA ALA A 430 -17.47 -25.92 6.11
C ALA A 430 -15.97 -25.64 6.17
N ALA A 431 -15.14 -26.64 6.49
CA ALA A 431 -13.68 -26.50 6.43
C ALA A 431 -13.19 -26.23 4.99
N ALA A 432 -13.72 -26.96 3.99
CA ALA A 432 -13.34 -26.75 2.58
C ALA A 432 -13.76 -25.37 2.06
N ALA A 433 -14.96 -24.91 2.43
CA ALA A 433 -15.45 -23.57 2.14
C ALA A 433 -14.52 -22.51 2.76
N GLY A 434 -14.10 -22.70 4.01
CA GLY A 434 -13.18 -21.80 4.70
C GLY A 434 -11.88 -21.60 3.93
N PHE A 435 -11.20 -22.68 3.55
CA PHE A 435 -9.95 -22.60 2.78
C PHE A 435 -10.14 -22.06 1.36
N TRP A 436 -11.24 -22.41 0.68
CA TRP A 436 -11.57 -21.84 -0.63
C TRP A 436 -11.79 -20.33 -0.56
N HIS A 437 -12.56 -19.84 0.43
CA HIS A 437 -12.79 -18.41 0.57
C HIS A 437 -11.54 -17.63 1.01
N LEU A 438 -10.59 -18.26 1.71
CA LEU A 438 -9.27 -17.65 1.93
C LEU A 438 -8.51 -17.47 0.61
N HIS A 439 -8.51 -18.50 -0.25
CA HIS A 439 -7.89 -18.43 -1.58
C HIS A 439 -8.53 -17.35 -2.47
N GLU A 440 -9.86 -17.28 -2.48
CA GLU A 440 -10.63 -16.26 -3.22
C GLU A 440 -10.59 -14.85 -2.58
N LYS A 441 -9.75 -14.64 -1.56
CA LYS A 441 -9.57 -13.34 -0.88
C LYS A 441 -10.85 -12.80 -0.24
N GLN A 442 -11.70 -13.70 0.28
CA GLN A 442 -12.97 -13.40 0.94
C GLN A 442 -12.93 -13.80 2.43
N PRO A 443 -12.11 -13.13 3.27
CA PRO A 443 -11.86 -13.57 4.64
C PRO A 443 -13.12 -13.55 5.53
N ILE A 444 -14.04 -12.60 5.33
CA ILE A 444 -15.30 -12.52 6.11
C ILE A 444 -16.16 -13.78 5.93
N ILE A 445 -16.23 -14.30 4.69
CA ILE A 445 -16.99 -15.51 4.38
C ILE A 445 -16.23 -16.74 4.92
N ALA A 446 -14.90 -16.74 4.81
CA ALA A 446 -14.06 -17.76 5.42
C ALA A 446 -14.26 -17.85 6.94
N THR A 447 -14.32 -16.71 7.65
CA THR A 447 -14.60 -16.67 9.10
C THR A 447 -15.95 -17.33 9.42
N LYS A 448 -17.01 -17.04 8.65
CA LYS A 448 -18.32 -17.67 8.82
C LYS A 448 -18.27 -19.19 8.60
N ALA A 449 -17.49 -19.65 7.63
CA ALA A 449 -17.31 -21.06 7.36
C ALA A 449 -16.53 -21.76 8.48
N PHE A 450 -15.43 -21.18 8.98
CA PHE A 450 -14.67 -21.72 10.09
C PHE A 450 -15.41 -21.65 11.44
N ALA A 451 -16.36 -20.72 11.61
CA ALA A 451 -17.21 -20.65 12.79
C ALA A 451 -18.02 -21.95 13.01
N VAL A 452 -18.44 -22.62 11.93
CA VAL A 452 -19.19 -23.89 12.00
C VAL A 452 -18.32 -25.05 12.50
N VAL A 453 -17.01 -24.98 12.29
CA VAL A 453 -16.04 -26.02 12.71
C VAL A 453 -15.22 -25.60 13.93
N ARG A 454 -15.57 -24.48 14.58
CA ARG A 454 -14.83 -23.89 15.70
C ARG A 454 -14.59 -24.86 16.86
N SER A 455 -15.58 -25.72 17.15
CA SER A 455 -15.51 -26.72 18.23
C SER A 455 -14.62 -27.93 17.92
N LEU A 456 -14.07 -28.04 16.70
CA LEU A 456 -13.20 -29.16 16.29
C LEU A 456 -11.73 -28.84 16.55
N LEU A 457 -10.88 -29.88 16.49
CA LEU A 457 -9.43 -29.72 16.62
C LEU A 457 -8.90 -28.80 15.50
N TYR A 458 -8.17 -27.74 15.87
CA TYR A 458 -7.73 -26.63 15.01
C TYR A 458 -8.84 -25.69 14.50
N GLY A 459 -10.09 -25.87 14.95
CA GLY A 459 -11.22 -25.03 14.57
C GLY A 459 -11.10 -23.59 15.10
N GLU A 460 -10.76 -23.45 16.38
CA GLU A 460 -10.52 -22.14 17.01
C GLU A 460 -9.36 -21.39 16.34
N GLU A 461 -8.28 -22.11 16.00
CA GLU A 461 -7.12 -21.55 15.32
C GLU A 461 -7.54 -20.98 13.95
N MET A 462 -8.19 -21.78 13.10
CA MET A 462 -8.59 -21.34 11.76
C MET A 462 -9.65 -20.24 11.79
N TYR A 463 -10.56 -20.25 12.76
CA TYR A 463 -11.52 -19.17 12.98
C TYR A 463 -10.81 -17.86 13.34
N THR A 464 -9.88 -17.90 14.30
CA THR A 464 -9.13 -16.73 14.76
C THR A 464 -8.22 -16.20 13.65
N LEU A 465 -7.60 -17.09 12.87
CA LEU A 465 -6.79 -16.75 11.70
C LEU A 465 -7.63 -15.99 10.67
N ALA A 466 -8.77 -16.57 10.24
CA ALA A 466 -9.63 -15.94 9.24
C ALA A 466 -10.21 -14.61 9.74
N GLN A 467 -10.60 -14.54 11.02
CA GLN A 467 -11.06 -13.29 11.65
C GLN A 467 -9.96 -12.22 11.65
N THR A 468 -8.73 -12.58 12.00
CA THR A 468 -7.58 -11.65 12.02
C THR A 468 -7.27 -11.13 10.62
N LEU A 469 -7.23 -12.02 9.62
CA LEU A 469 -7.05 -11.61 8.23
C LEU A 469 -8.21 -10.76 7.70
N ALA A 470 -9.45 -10.99 8.16
CA ALA A 470 -10.59 -10.14 7.82
C ALA A 470 -10.41 -8.71 8.36
N MET A 471 -10.02 -8.58 9.63
CA MET A 471 -9.74 -7.27 10.23
C MET A 471 -8.60 -6.54 9.52
N PHE A 472 -7.52 -7.24 9.19
CA PHE A 472 -6.41 -6.65 8.43
C PHE A 472 -6.81 -6.22 7.02
N HIS A 473 -7.62 -7.01 6.33
CA HIS A 473 -8.09 -6.72 4.98
C HIS A 473 -9.08 -5.54 4.92
N GLU A 474 -9.88 -5.33 5.97
CA GLU A 474 -10.77 -4.17 6.08
C GLU A 474 -10.02 -2.86 6.38
N ALA A 475 -8.94 -2.92 7.16
CA ALA A 475 -8.13 -1.74 7.51
C ALA A 475 -7.24 -1.30 6.35
N LYS A 476 -7.71 -0.35 5.54
CA LYS A 476 -6.94 0.17 4.39
C LYS A 476 -6.22 1.49 4.64
N GLU A 477 -6.70 2.28 5.59
CA GLU A 477 -6.16 3.60 5.92
C GLU A 477 -5.40 3.59 7.25
N LEU A 478 -4.46 4.52 7.44
CA LEU A 478 -3.60 4.56 8.63
C LEU A 478 -4.40 4.67 9.95
N GLY A 479 -5.45 5.49 9.98
CA GLY A 479 -6.33 5.61 11.15
C GLY A 479 -7.04 4.30 11.49
N SER A 480 -7.47 3.56 10.46
CA SER A 480 -8.08 2.24 10.62
C SER A 480 -7.07 1.20 11.09
N ILE A 481 -5.85 1.21 10.56
CA ILE A 481 -4.76 0.30 10.98
C ILE A 481 -4.40 0.57 12.44
N ALA A 482 -4.21 1.84 12.84
CA ALA A 482 -3.91 2.20 14.23
C ALA A 482 -5.06 1.81 15.19
N GLY A 483 -6.31 1.87 14.73
CA GLY A 483 -7.49 1.53 15.52
C GLY A 483 -7.76 0.04 15.70
N LEU A 484 -6.97 -0.85 15.10
CA LEU A 484 -7.20 -2.30 15.16
C LEU A 484 -7.01 -2.84 16.59
N GLN A 485 -8.05 -3.50 17.10
CA GLN A 485 -7.99 -4.29 18.33
C GLN A 485 -7.89 -5.77 17.99
N LEU A 486 -6.70 -6.35 18.16
CA LEU A 486 -6.42 -7.73 17.76
C LEU A 486 -6.81 -8.73 18.85
N PRO A 487 -7.37 -9.89 18.46
CA PRO A 487 -7.70 -10.97 19.39
C PRO A 487 -6.43 -11.65 19.93
N ALA A 488 -6.59 -12.40 21.03
CA ALA A 488 -5.49 -13.20 21.57
C ALA A 488 -5.07 -14.30 20.59
N PHE A 489 -3.76 -14.45 20.35
CA PHE A 489 -3.24 -15.44 19.42
C PHE A 489 -3.20 -16.84 20.07
N PRO A 490 -3.52 -17.90 19.32
CA PRO A 490 -3.53 -19.27 19.83
C PRO A 490 -2.14 -19.75 20.25
N GLN A 491 -2.09 -20.63 21.25
CA GLN A 491 -0.85 -21.27 21.72
C GLN A 491 -0.52 -22.54 20.91
N GLU A 492 0.76 -22.92 20.88
CA GLU A 492 1.23 -24.12 20.17
C GLU A 492 0.61 -25.42 20.75
N PRO A 493 0.37 -26.46 19.92
CA PRO A 493 0.78 -26.62 18.52
C PRO A 493 -0.20 -26.03 17.50
N LEU A 494 0.34 -25.31 16.50
CA LEU A 494 -0.41 -24.64 15.43
C LEU A 494 -0.45 -25.48 14.16
N LEU A 495 -1.59 -25.49 13.46
CA LEU A 495 -1.77 -26.09 12.14
C LEU A 495 -1.05 -25.30 11.04
N ARG A 496 -1.02 -23.97 11.13
CA ARG A 496 -0.43 -23.05 10.14
C ARG A 496 0.69 -22.17 10.74
N PRO A 497 1.83 -22.73 11.19
CA PRO A 497 2.87 -21.97 11.88
C PRO A 497 3.49 -20.84 11.05
N ALA A 498 3.70 -21.05 9.75
CA ALA A 498 4.23 -20.02 8.84
C ALA A 498 3.28 -18.81 8.76
N THR A 499 1.98 -19.07 8.60
CA THR A 499 0.95 -18.03 8.53
C THR A 499 0.87 -17.22 9.84
N TRP A 500 0.95 -17.88 10.99
CA TRP A 500 0.95 -17.20 12.30
C TRP A 500 2.21 -16.37 12.55
N SER A 501 3.38 -16.80 12.07
CA SER A 501 4.60 -15.99 12.09
C SER A 501 4.39 -14.69 11.31
N THR A 502 3.81 -14.77 10.10
CA THR A 502 3.50 -13.59 9.29
C THR A 502 2.43 -12.69 9.91
N ILE A 503 1.38 -13.26 10.52
CA ILE A 503 0.38 -12.50 11.28
C ILE A 503 1.04 -11.77 12.46
N THR A 504 2.06 -12.36 13.08
CA THR A 504 2.84 -11.73 14.15
C THR A 504 3.67 -10.55 13.63
N SER A 505 4.31 -10.66 12.46
CA SER A 505 4.95 -9.52 11.81
C SER A 505 3.96 -8.42 11.44
N LEU A 506 2.77 -8.77 10.90
CA LEU A 506 1.71 -7.80 10.63
C LEU A 506 1.21 -7.11 11.91
N ARG A 507 1.15 -7.82 13.04
CA ARG A 507 0.86 -7.20 14.34
C ARG A 507 1.93 -6.16 14.74
N ARG A 508 3.21 -6.44 14.54
CA ARG A 508 4.28 -5.44 14.80
C ARG A 508 4.12 -4.20 13.94
N VAL A 509 3.70 -4.37 12.68
CA VAL A 509 3.36 -3.24 11.79
C VAL A 509 2.22 -2.41 12.38
N VAL A 510 1.16 -3.04 12.90
CA VAL A 510 0.07 -2.32 13.60
C VAL A 510 0.59 -1.55 14.81
N GLU A 511 1.45 -2.15 15.63
CA GLU A 511 2.05 -1.51 16.82
C GLU A 511 2.94 -0.30 16.44
N ASP A 512 3.73 -0.40 15.36
CA ASP A 512 4.54 0.71 14.85
C ASP A 512 3.65 1.82 14.27
N VAL A 513 2.54 1.48 13.60
CA VAL A 513 1.57 2.47 13.09
C VAL A 513 0.83 3.18 14.24
N GLN A 514 0.45 2.45 15.30
CA GLN A 514 -0.08 3.04 16.53
C GLN A 514 0.93 3.99 17.15
N PHE A 515 2.21 3.65 17.14
CA PHE A 515 3.28 4.53 17.60
C PHE A 515 3.41 5.80 16.77
N VAL A 516 3.37 5.70 15.43
CA VAL A 516 3.36 6.87 14.53
C VAL A 516 2.21 7.81 14.85
N ASN A 517 1.01 7.28 15.14
CA ASN A 517 -0.17 8.10 15.41
C ASN A 517 -0.11 8.83 16.77
N ARG A 518 0.46 8.22 17.81
CA ARG A 518 0.58 8.83 19.16
C ARG A 518 1.81 9.71 19.35
N SER A 519 2.87 9.48 18.58
CA SER A 519 4.13 10.20 18.73
C SER A 519 3.98 11.65 18.24
N VAL A 520 4.67 12.58 18.90
CA VAL A 520 4.71 13.99 18.49
C VAL A 520 5.95 14.28 17.63
N SER A 521 7.01 13.47 17.79
CA SER A 521 8.30 13.64 17.08
C SER A 521 8.25 13.17 15.62
N ARG A 522 8.72 14.02 14.70
CA ARG A 522 8.80 13.72 13.26
C ARG A 522 9.81 12.62 12.94
N SER A 523 10.96 12.58 13.62
CA SER A 523 11.99 11.56 13.43
C SER A 523 11.56 10.20 13.98
N ALA A 524 10.91 10.17 15.15
CA ALA A 524 10.33 8.95 15.71
C ALA A 524 9.22 8.37 14.82
N LYS A 525 8.39 9.25 14.22
CA LYS A 525 7.43 8.85 13.18
C LYS A 525 8.13 8.25 11.97
N SER A 526 9.18 8.89 11.46
CA SER A 526 9.96 8.41 10.31
C SER A 526 10.59 7.03 10.57
N LEU A 527 11.21 6.83 11.73
CA LEU A 527 11.85 5.56 12.09
C LEU A 527 10.84 4.42 12.24
N ALA A 528 9.73 4.64 12.95
CA ALA A 528 8.67 3.64 13.09
C ALA A 528 8.03 3.29 11.75
N LEU A 529 7.84 4.29 10.88
CA LEU A 529 7.35 4.11 9.53
C LEU A 529 8.32 3.24 8.69
N ASN A 530 9.62 3.49 8.78
CA ASN A 530 10.63 2.69 8.09
C ASN A 530 10.71 1.25 8.60
N ARG A 531 10.57 1.03 9.92
CA ARG A 531 10.48 -0.33 10.49
C ARG A 531 9.25 -1.08 9.98
N ALA A 532 8.09 -0.42 10.00
CA ALA A 532 6.85 -0.97 9.46
C ALA A 532 6.95 -1.33 7.96
N LEU A 533 7.52 -0.42 7.14
CA LEU A 533 7.75 -0.68 5.72
C LEU A 533 8.74 -1.83 5.49
N GLY A 534 9.81 -1.92 6.29
CA GLY A 534 10.77 -3.01 6.23
C GLY A 534 10.15 -4.38 6.52
N GLU A 535 9.30 -4.48 7.55
CA GLU A 535 8.55 -5.71 7.86
C GLU A 535 7.61 -6.10 6.70
N LEU A 536 6.86 -5.15 6.13
CA LEU A 536 5.99 -5.42 4.98
C LEU A 536 6.76 -5.90 3.75
N ILE A 537 7.93 -5.30 3.47
CA ILE A 537 8.81 -5.74 2.37
C ILE A 537 9.33 -7.16 2.63
N ASN A 538 9.72 -7.48 3.86
CA ASN A 538 10.16 -8.83 4.22
C ASN A 538 9.05 -9.87 4.01
N ILE A 539 7.81 -9.55 4.40
CA ILE A 539 6.64 -10.42 4.15
C ILE A 539 6.45 -10.66 2.65
N LEU A 540 6.50 -9.61 1.84
CA LEU A 540 6.34 -9.71 0.39
C LEU A 540 7.46 -10.53 -0.26
N ASN A 541 8.71 -10.37 0.19
CA ASN A 541 9.85 -11.13 -0.31
C ASN A 541 9.81 -12.62 0.09
N GLN A 542 9.14 -12.95 1.20
CA GLN A 542 9.00 -14.32 1.71
C GLN A 542 7.64 -14.95 1.38
N ALA A 543 6.82 -14.31 0.53
CA ALA A 543 5.46 -14.75 0.24
C ALA A 543 5.37 -16.20 -0.29
N ASP A 544 6.41 -16.70 -0.95
CA ASP A 544 6.45 -18.08 -1.46
C ASP A 544 6.50 -19.15 -0.36
N THR A 545 6.88 -18.78 0.86
CA THR A 545 6.90 -19.68 2.03
C THR A 545 5.51 -19.87 2.65
N LEU A 546 4.54 -19.01 2.31
CA LEU A 546 3.18 -19.09 2.82
C LEU A 546 2.37 -20.18 2.12
N PRO A 547 1.45 -20.87 2.83
CA PRO A 547 0.54 -21.81 2.18
C PRO A 547 -0.33 -21.10 1.14
N GLN A 548 -0.66 -21.79 0.06
CA GLN A 548 -1.33 -21.18 -1.10
C GLN A 548 -2.71 -20.61 -0.77
N ALA A 549 -3.42 -21.20 0.21
CA ALA A 549 -4.74 -20.75 0.64
C ALA A 549 -4.74 -19.29 1.13
N GLU A 550 -3.77 -18.91 1.97
CA GLU A 550 -3.75 -17.58 2.58
C GLU A 550 -2.80 -16.61 1.88
N ARG A 551 -1.86 -17.12 1.07
CA ARG A 551 -0.81 -16.33 0.41
C ARG A 551 -1.34 -15.11 -0.34
N GLY A 552 -2.32 -15.32 -1.22
CA GLY A 552 -2.86 -14.24 -2.06
C GLY A 552 -3.48 -13.11 -1.24
N LEU A 553 -4.20 -13.46 -0.16
CA LEU A 553 -4.82 -12.49 0.72
C LEU A 553 -3.78 -11.72 1.55
N ILE A 554 -2.76 -12.40 2.08
CA ILE A 554 -1.69 -11.77 2.87
C ILE A 554 -0.86 -10.81 2.01
N VAL A 555 -0.55 -11.19 0.77
CA VAL A 555 0.16 -10.32 -0.18
C VAL A 555 -0.66 -9.07 -0.46
N ASP A 556 -1.97 -9.20 -0.71
CA ASP A 556 -2.85 -8.05 -0.94
C ASP A 556 -2.91 -7.11 0.27
N ILE A 557 -3.03 -7.66 1.48
CA ILE A 557 -2.99 -6.88 2.73
C ILE A 557 -1.66 -6.13 2.85
N ALA A 558 -0.53 -6.83 2.73
CA ALA A 558 0.79 -6.25 2.90
C ALA A 558 1.08 -5.16 1.85
N GLN A 559 0.63 -5.37 0.62
CA GLN A 559 0.79 -4.41 -0.46
C GLN A 559 -0.10 -3.16 -0.26
N THR A 560 -1.36 -3.35 0.14
CA THR A 560 -2.28 -2.24 0.47
C THR A 560 -1.72 -1.39 1.61
N TRP A 561 -1.24 -2.02 2.68
CA TRP A 561 -0.64 -1.31 3.82
C TRP A 561 0.65 -0.60 3.44
N LYS A 562 1.50 -1.22 2.62
CA LYS A 562 2.73 -0.60 2.11
C LYS A 562 2.41 0.66 1.31
N GLU A 563 1.44 0.61 0.41
CA GLU A 563 1.01 1.78 -0.38
C GLU A 563 0.48 2.91 0.52
N SER A 564 -0.32 2.58 1.54
CA SER A 564 -0.81 3.58 2.50
C SER A 564 0.32 4.23 3.31
N LEU A 565 1.29 3.44 3.78
CA LEU A 565 2.43 3.95 4.56
C LEU A 565 3.40 4.78 3.70
N LEU A 566 3.57 4.44 2.42
CA LEU A 566 4.43 5.19 1.50
C LEU A 566 3.90 6.60 1.19
N GLN A 567 2.57 6.80 1.19
CA GLN A 567 1.98 8.14 1.01
C GLN A 567 2.42 9.09 2.13
N ILE A 568 2.50 8.60 3.37
CA ILE A 568 2.93 9.38 4.54
C ILE A 568 4.45 9.49 4.61
N ALA A 569 5.20 8.49 4.14
CA ALA A 569 6.66 8.56 4.05
C ALA A 569 7.11 9.73 3.16
N GLY A 570 6.32 10.08 2.14
CA GLY A 570 6.52 11.28 1.32
C GLY A 570 6.37 12.61 2.08
N GLU A 571 5.54 12.66 3.13
CA GLU A 571 5.31 13.84 3.98
C GLU A 571 6.29 13.90 5.16
N VAL A 572 6.59 12.75 5.76
CA VAL A 572 7.47 12.63 6.92
C VAL A 572 8.95 12.66 6.53
N GLY A 573 9.29 12.30 5.28
CA GLY A 573 10.63 12.34 4.70
C GLY A 573 11.55 11.26 5.26
N GLU A 574 12.23 10.53 4.38
CA GLU A 574 13.47 9.83 4.74
C GLU A 574 14.54 10.88 5.07
N VAL A 575 14.57 11.36 6.30
CA VAL A 575 15.66 12.24 6.72
C VAL A 575 16.85 11.37 7.12
N ALA A 576 17.59 10.89 6.13
CA ALA A 576 18.96 10.46 6.35
C ALA A 576 19.78 11.69 6.74
N ILE A 577 20.24 11.75 7.99
CA ILE A 577 21.11 12.81 8.50
C ILE A 577 22.49 12.64 7.83
N THR A 578 22.67 13.26 6.67
CA THR A 578 23.87 13.15 5.82
C THR A 578 24.89 14.27 6.06
N LYS A 579 24.51 15.29 6.84
CA LYS A 579 25.35 16.43 7.21
C LYS A 579 25.19 16.72 8.71
N PRO A 580 26.20 17.34 9.36
CA PRO A 580 26.10 17.76 10.76
C PRO A 580 24.80 18.54 11.03
N VAL A 581 24.14 18.20 12.13
CA VAL A 581 22.89 18.84 12.54
C VAL A 581 23.20 20.25 13.03
N ILE A 582 22.50 21.25 12.50
CA ILE A 582 22.62 22.63 12.99
C ILE A 582 22.14 22.67 14.43
N ASN A 583 22.95 23.21 15.33
CA ASN A 583 22.59 23.30 16.74
C ASN A 583 21.56 24.42 16.95
N PRO A 584 20.32 24.10 17.35
CA PRO A 584 19.27 25.11 17.48
C PRO A 584 19.31 25.81 18.85
N TYR A 585 20.06 25.26 19.81
CA TYR A 585 20.14 25.79 21.16
C TYR A 585 21.07 26.99 21.21
N ILE A 586 20.59 28.08 21.82
CA ILE A 586 21.31 29.35 21.90
C ILE A 586 21.88 29.49 23.31
N VAL A 587 23.20 29.65 23.39
CA VAL A 587 23.94 29.77 24.65
C VAL A 587 24.57 31.15 24.72
N GLY A 588 24.24 31.90 25.77
CA GLY A 588 24.81 33.23 26.04
C GLY A 588 23.96 34.37 25.50
N ASP A 589 23.53 34.29 24.24
CA ASP A 589 22.71 35.31 23.59
C ASP A 589 21.22 35.22 23.95
N PRO A 590 20.47 36.33 23.86
CA PRO A 590 19.02 36.32 24.06
C PRO A 590 18.30 35.47 23.00
N VAL A 591 17.41 34.60 23.47
CA VAL A 591 16.62 33.71 22.63
C VAL A 591 15.47 34.49 22.00
N GLN A 592 15.19 34.28 20.71
CA GLN A 592 14.14 35.00 19.97
C GLN A 592 13.24 34.05 19.16
N GLY A 593 12.03 34.51 18.85
CA GLY A 593 11.11 33.81 17.95
C GLY A 593 10.64 32.47 18.51
N ASN A 594 10.60 31.43 17.67
CA ASN A 594 10.03 30.12 18.01
C ASN A 594 10.76 29.39 19.16
N LEU A 595 12.00 29.77 19.46
CA LEU A 595 12.77 29.21 20.59
C LEU A 595 12.38 29.84 21.94
N PHE A 596 11.67 30.97 21.93
CA PHE A 596 11.21 31.64 23.14
C PHE A 596 9.88 31.03 23.61
N VAL A 597 9.97 30.06 24.52
CA VAL A 597 8.85 29.22 24.98
C VAL A 597 8.81 29.18 26.51
N GLY A 598 7.61 29.09 27.09
CA GLY A 598 7.44 28.89 28.52
C GLY A 598 7.46 30.16 29.36
N ARG A 599 7.31 31.32 28.70
CA ARG A 599 7.25 32.66 29.29
C ARG A 599 5.93 33.36 29.00
N GLU A 600 4.90 32.60 28.64
CA GLU A 600 3.58 33.11 28.28
C GLU A 600 2.90 33.79 29.48
N ASP A 601 3.25 33.41 30.70
CA ASP A 601 2.79 34.06 31.93
C ASP A 601 3.35 35.48 32.07
N VAL A 602 4.66 35.66 31.90
CA VAL A 602 5.31 36.98 31.94
C VAL A 602 4.84 37.83 30.76
N MET A 603 4.80 37.26 29.55
CA MET A 603 4.35 37.99 28.36
C MET A 603 2.90 38.46 28.49
N ARG A 604 2.02 37.64 29.06
CA ARG A 604 0.63 38.04 29.32
C ARG A 604 0.54 39.19 30.32
N GLN A 605 1.32 39.15 31.40
CA GLN A 605 1.36 40.27 32.34
C GLN A 605 1.84 41.55 31.65
N LEU A 606 2.89 41.48 30.83
CA LEU A 606 3.35 42.64 30.06
C LEU A 606 2.28 43.16 29.08
N GLU A 607 1.54 42.26 28.42
CA GLU A 607 0.42 42.62 27.54
C GLU A 607 -0.73 43.30 28.31
N GLU A 608 -1.09 42.78 29.49
CA GLU A 608 -2.10 43.37 30.36
C GLU A 608 -1.71 44.79 30.78
N LEU A 609 -0.44 45.01 31.13
CA LEU A 609 0.09 46.29 31.63
C LEU A 609 0.35 47.32 30.53
N TRP A 610 0.68 46.88 29.32
CA TRP A 610 1.10 47.78 28.24
C TRP A 610 0.05 47.94 27.15
N VAL A 611 -0.75 46.91 26.86
CA VAL A 611 -1.71 46.92 25.73
C VAL A 611 -3.15 47.08 26.22
N MET A 612 -3.53 46.36 27.27
CA MET A 612 -4.93 46.33 27.75
C MET A 612 -5.26 47.50 28.71
N GLY A 613 -4.24 48.12 29.29
CA GLY A 613 -4.38 49.25 30.22
C GLY A 613 -4.73 50.58 29.54
N TYR A 614 -5.37 51.48 30.29
CA TYR A 614 -5.64 52.87 29.84
C TYR A 614 -4.39 53.77 29.80
N GLN A 615 -3.33 53.38 30.51
CA GLN A 615 -2.05 54.07 30.58
C GLN A 615 -0.93 53.04 30.61
N LEU A 616 0.23 53.38 30.02
CA LEU A 616 1.40 52.52 30.13
C LEU A 616 1.91 52.49 31.57
N GLN A 617 2.18 51.29 32.08
CA GLN A 617 2.73 51.10 33.42
C GLN A 617 4.20 50.72 33.35
N SER A 618 5.01 51.34 34.21
CA SER A 618 6.43 51.00 34.35
C SER A 618 6.58 49.72 35.16
N VAL A 619 7.53 48.87 34.78
CA VAL A 619 7.72 47.53 35.34
C VAL A 619 9.18 47.27 35.72
N VAL A 620 9.38 46.35 36.66
CA VAL A 620 10.70 45.82 37.01
C VAL A 620 10.69 44.32 36.74
N LEU A 621 11.49 43.89 35.77
CA LEU A 621 11.77 42.47 35.52
C LEU A 621 12.98 42.07 36.36
N TYR A 622 12.75 41.38 37.46
CA TYR A 622 13.83 40.93 38.34
C TYR A 622 13.92 39.42 38.38
N GLY A 623 15.10 38.92 38.70
CA GLY A 623 15.36 37.50 38.79
C GLY A 623 16.84 37.23 38.64
N HIS A 624 17.26 36.03 38.98
CA HIS A 624 18.67 35.69 39.00
C HIS A 624 19.32 35.73 37.59
N ARG A 625 20.65 35.62 37.52
CA ARG A 625 21.37 35.65 36.24
C ARG A 625 20.90 34.52 35.35
N ARG A 626 20.85 34.79 34.04
CA ARG A 626 20.52 33.81 33.00
C ARG A 626 19.11 33.21 33.08
N MET A 627 18.16 33.91 33.71
CA MET A 627 16.73 33.54 33.73
C MET A 627 15.96 33.96 32.47
N GLY A 628 16.60 34.64 31.52
CA GLY A 628 15.98 35.05 30.24
C GLY A 628 15.28 36.40 30.28
N LYS A 629 15.66 37.30 31.20
CA LYS A 629 15.14 38.67 31.28
C LYS A 629 15.32 39.44 29.98
N THR A 630 16.54 39.47 29.46
CA THR A 630 16.85 40.08 28.15
C THR A 630 16.05 39.42 27.01
N SER A 631 15.89 38.09 27.02
CA SER A 631 15.06 37.39 26.03
C SER A 631 13.60 37.85 26.10
N ILE A 632 13.05 38.07 27.30
CA ILE A 632 11.69 38.60 27.48
C ILE A 632 11.57 40.00 26.88
N LEU A 633 12.50 40.91 27.21
CA LEU A 633 12.49 42.29 26.67
C LEU A 633 12.54 42.32 25.14
N VAL A 634 13.43 41.53 24.54
CA VAL A 634 13.60 41.48 23.07
C VAL A 634 12.37 40.88 22.38
N ASN A 635 11.76 39.83 22.92
CA ASN A 635 10.55 39.25 22.32
C ASN A 635 9.29 40.09 22.60
N ALA A 636 9.25 40.82 23.72
CA ALA A 636 8.17 41.76 24.00
C ALA A 636 8.11 42.86 22.94
N ALA A 637 9.27 43.37 22.48
CA ALA A 637 9.32 44.32 21.37
C ALA A 637 8.62 43.82 20.10
N ASN A 638 8.71 42.53 19.81
CA ASN A 638 8.10 41.90 18.63
C ASN A 638 6.62 41.53 18.82
N SER A 639 6.16 41.44 20.07
CA SER A 639 4.81 40.96 20.40
C SER A 639 3.82 42.10 20.68
N LEU A 640 4.33 43.30 20.95
CA LEU A 640 3.51 44.49 21.16
C LEU A 640 3.00 45.01 19.81
N GLY A 641 1.69 45.27 19.70
CA GLY A 641 1.04 45.71 18.46
C GLY A 641 1.55 47.06 17.94
N SER A 642 1.07 47.47 16.75
CA SER A 642 1.59 48.62 15.98
C SER A 642 1.53 50.01 16.65
N GLY A 643 0.99 50.12 17.87
CA GLY A 643 0.86 51.37 18.62
C GLY A 643 1.89 51.59 19.73
N ILE A 644 2.70 50.59 20.10
CA ILE A 644 3.68 50.73 21.19
C ILE A 644 5.08 50.46 20.65
N GLN A 645 5.99 51.40 20.88
CA GLN A 645 7.40 51.25 20.54
C GLN A 645 8.20 50.89 21.79
N LEU A 646 8.91 49.76 21.76
CA LEU A 646 9.84 49.38 22.81
C LEU A 646 11.27 49.70 22.38
N VAL A 647 11.95 50.52 23.16
CA VAL A 647 13.37 50.88 23.02
C VAL A 647 14.17 50.05 24.00
N TYR A 648 15.14 49.29 23.49
CA TYR A 648 16.01 48.46 24.30
C TYR A 648 17.36 49.13 24.52
N VAL A 649 17.73 49.37 25.77
CA VAL A 649 19.00 49.98 26.17
C VAL A 649 19.75 49.00 27.06
N ASN A 650 20.90 48.50 26.59
CA ASN A 650 21.79 47.67 27.40
C ASN A 650 22.83 48.53 28.12
N LEU A 651 22.67 48.68 29.44
CA LEU A 651 23.54 49.53 30.24
C LEU A 651 24.97 49.00 30.40
N LEU A 652 25.22 47.71 30.16
CA LEU A 652 26.60 47.18 30.14
C LEU A 652 27.45 47.80 29.03
N ARG A 653 26.84 48.32 27.95
CA ARG A 653 27.57 48.99 26.86
C ARG A 653 28.23 50.29 27.32
N LEU A 654 27.79 50.86 28.44
CA LEU A 654 28.39 52.07 29.02
C LEU A 654 29.80 51.82 29.55
N GLY A 655 30.16 50.56 29.87
CA GLY A 655 31.44 50.22 30.48
C GLY A 655 31.70 50.97 31.79
N ASP A 656 32.99 51.17 32.13
CA ASP A 656 33.41 52.00 33.27
C ASP A 656 33.80 53.43 32.84
N THR A 657 33.47 53.78 31.61
CA THR A 657 33.81 55.06 30.97
C THR A 657 32.97 56.27 31.39
N PRO A 658 31.74 56.19 31.94
CA PRO A 658 30.97 57.38 32.24
C PRO A 658 31.66 58.25 33.29
N GLN A 659 31.90 59.51 32.95
CA GLN A 659 32.32 60.58 33.85
C GLN A 659 31.12 61.28 34.52
N GLY A 660 29.89 61.05 34.06
CA GLY A 660 28.68 61.57 34.69
C GLY A 660 27.37 61.11 34.07
N VAL A 661 26.27 61.71 34.56
CA VAL A 661 24.88 61.38 34.12
C VAL A 661 24.66 61.65 32.63
N GLY A 662 25.37 62.62 32.05
CA GLY A 662 25.23 63.00 30.65
C GLY A 662 25.43 61.82 29.70
N GLU A 663 26.45 60.99 29.90
CA GLU A 663 26.73 59.84 29.01
C GLU A 663 25.70 58.72 29.15
N VAL A 664 25.15 58.52 30.36
CA VAL A 664 24.04 57.57 30.58
C VAL A 664 22.81 58.03 29.79
N LEU A 665 22.46 59.32 29.88
CA LEU A 665 21.33 59.88 29.15
C LEU A 665 21.57 59.95 27.64
N MET A 666 22.81 60.13 27.19
CA MET A 666 23.16 60.02 25.76
C MET A 666 22.84 58.63 25.23
N ALA A 667 23.29 57.56 25.90
CA ALA A 667 23.02 56.19 25.46
C ALA A 667 21.52 55.91 25.37
N ILE A 668 20.73 56.41 26.32
CA ILE A 668 19.27 56.29 26.27
C ILE A 668 18.69 57.13 25.12
N THR A 669 19.16 58.36 24.94
CA THR A 669 18.68 59.27 23.89
C THR A 669 18.96 58.72 22.49
N ASP A 670 20.13 58.13 22.27
CA ASP A 670 20.53 57.54 20.99
C ASP A 670 19.63 56.39 20.58
N GLU A 671 19.30 55.48 21.51
CA GLU A 671 18.40 54.36 21.26
C GLU A 671 16.95 54.84 21.03
N ILE A 672 16.50 55.86 21.79
CA ILE A 672 15.17 56.48 21.56
C ILE A 672 15.13 57.15 20.18
N SER A 673 16.17 57.89 19.82
CA SER A 673 16.29 58.58 18.53
C SER A 673 16.21 57.60 17.37
N GLN A 674 16.92 56.46 17.46
CA GLN A 674 16.89 55.43 16.43
C GLN A 674 15.50 54.80 16.27
N ALA A 675 14.79 54.55 17.37
CA ALA A 675 13.47 53.93 17.33
C ALA A 675 12.35 54.88 16.86
N VAL A 676 12.30 56.09 17.40
CA VAL A 676 11.23 57.07 17.13
C VAL A 676 11.55 57.97 15.92
N LYS A 677 12.80 57.95 15.43
CA LYS A 677 13.31 58.78 14.32
C LYS A 677 13.25 60.28 14.58
N ILE A 678 13.42 60.68 15.84
CA ILE A 678 13.49 62.07 16.27
C ILE A 678 14.96 62.39 16.59
N PRO A 679 15.55 63.45 16.04
CA PRO A 679 16.97 63.74 16.22
C PRO A 679 17.29 63.98 17.71
N PRO A 680 18.42 63.45 18.21
CA PRO A 680 18.82 63.62 19.60
C PRO A 680 19.29 65.07 19.84
N PRO A 681 19.29 65.54 21.10
CA PRO A 681 19.96 66.79 21.47
C PRO A 681 21.45 66.72 21.18
N THR A 682 22.12 67.88 21.08
CA THR A 682 23.57 67.89 20.88
C THR A 682 24.30 67.33 22.10
N ASP A 683 25.41 66.63 21.89
CA ASP A 683 26.23 66.06 22.97
C ASP A 683 26.63 67.14 23.99
N ALA A 684 26.95 68.34 23.52
CA ALA A 684 27.30 69.47 24.37
C ALA A 684 26.14 69.89 25.29
N ASP A 685 24.90 69.89 24.80
CA ASP A 685 23.72 70.25 25.60
C ASP A 685 23.39 69.18 26.66
N LEU A 686 23.61 67.90 26.33
CA LEU A 686 23.43 66.77 27.26
C LEU A 686 24.53 66.72 28.34
N LEU A 687 25.77 67.11 28.04
CA LEU A 687 26.82 67.20 29.06
C LEU A 687 26.65 68.41 29.99
N ASN A 688 26.20 69.55 29.45
CA ASN A 688 26.08 70.80 30.22
C ASN A 688 24.86 70.81 31.15
N LEU A 689 23.68 70.41 30.67
CA LEU A 689 22.42 70.43 31.43
C LEU A 689 21.65 69.09 31.27
N PRO A 690 22.24 67.95 31.69
CA PRO A 690 21.76 66.60 31.37
C PRO A 690 20.27 66.39 31.65
N TYR A 691 19.84 66.64 32.88
CA TYR A 691 18.45 66.44 33.31
C TYR A 691 17.45 67.25 32.49
N ARG A 692 17.70 68.54 32.32
CA ARG A 692 16.78 69.46 31.64
C ARG A 692 16.73 69.24 30.14
N THR A 693 17.89 68.93 29.53
CA THR A 693 17.99 68.62 28.10
C THR A 693 17.25 67.33 27.78
N PHE A 694 17.44 66.28 28.58
CA PHE A 694 16.73 65.01 28.41
C PHE A 694 15.22 65.13 28.61
N GLU A 695 14.76 65.83 29.66
CA GLU A 695 13.32 66.04 29.91
C GLU A 695 12.64 66.76 28.74
N ARG A 696 13.29 67.77 28.15
CA ARG A 696 12.78 68.49 26.97
C ARG A 696 12.71 67.59 25.74
N TYR A 697 13.74 66.77 25.53
CA TYR A 697 13.76 65.80 24.45
C TYR A 697 12.63 64.77 24.61
N LEU A 698 12.44 64.20 25.80
CA LEU A 698 11.39 63.22 26.03
C LEU A 698 9.98 63.80 25.84
N LYS A 699 9.74 65.07 26.24
CA LYS A 699 8.49 65.80 25.95
C LYS A 699 8.26 66.04 24.45
N GLN A 700 9.33 66.32 23.71
CA GLN A 700 9.25 66.44 22.24
C GLN A 700 8.90 65.09 21.61
N VAL A 701 9.51 64.00 22.09
CA VAL A 701 9.21 62.64 21.65
C VAL A 701 7.75 62.31 21.94
N GLU A 702 7.28 62.53 23.17
CA GLU A 702 5.90 62.29 23.59
C GLU A 702 4.87 63.03 22.73
N ALA A 703 5.14 64.28 22.38
CA ALA A 703 4.23 65.09 21.56
C ALA A 703 4.07 64.55 20.12
N GLN A 704 5.04 63.77 19.64
CA GLN A 704 5.05 63.19 18.29
C GLN A 704 4.67 61.69 18.26
N LEU A 705 4.52 61.06 19.43
CA LEU A 705 4.10 59.66 19.52
C LEU A 705 2.59 59.52 19.27
N GLU A 706 2.24 58.73 18.24
CA GLU A 706 0.86 58.33 17.96
C GLU A 706 0.30 57.38 19.03
N GLY A 707 1.17 56.56 19.66
CA GLY A 707 0.82 55.67 20.75
C GLY A 707 1.76 55.78 21.95
N GLY A 708 2.34 54.66 22.39
CA GLY A 708 3.14 54.58 23.62
C GLY A 708 4.62 54.27 23.38
N LEU A 709 5.49 54.68 24.29
CA LEU A 709 6.92 54.40 24.28
C LEU A 709 7.32 53.68 25.58
N ILE A 710 7.99 52.53 25.44
CA ILE A 710 8.58 51.80 26.55
C ILE A 710 10.09 51.90 26.44
N ILE A 711 10.75 52.42 27.47
CA ILE A 711 12.22 52.48 27.55
C ILE A 711 12.67 51.33 28.46
N ALA A 712 13.17 50.26 27.86
CA ALA A 712 13.70 49.11 28.56
C ALA A 712 15.18 49.32 28.88
N LEU A 713 15.50 49.43 30.17
CA LEU A 713 16.86 49.55 30.69
C LEU A 713 17.28 48.17 31.23
N ASP A 714 18.07 47.45 30.45
CA ASP A 714 18.61 46.15 30.84
C ASP A 714 19.93 46.29 31.60
N GLU A 715 20.18 45.36 32.51
CA GLU A 715 21.32 45.35 33.45
C GLU A 715 21.33 46.61 34.34
N PHE A 716 20.17 46.90 34.93
CA PHE A 716 19.92 48.09 35.76
C PHE A 716 20.86 48.21 36.96
N GLU A 717 21.41 47.10 37.46
CA GLU A 717 22.47 47.07 38.48
C GLU A 717 23.68 47.94 38.11
N LYS A 718 23.95 48.18 36.82
CA LYS A 718 25.07 49.03 36.40
C LYS A 718 24.90 50.48 36.87
N ILE A 719 23.67 50.96 37.04
CA ILE A 719 23.41 52.29 37.61
C ILE A 719 23.86 52.33 39.08
N GLU A 720 23.57 51.28 39.85
CA GLU A 720 24.01 51.18 41.24
C GLU A 720 25.54 51.14 41.33
N GLU A 721 26.20 50.32 40.51
CA GLU A 721 27.67 50.26 40.45
C GLU A 721 28.29 51.63 40.15
N LEU A 722 27.69 52.42 39.25
CA LEU A 722 28.16 53.78 38.92
C LEU A 722 27.92 54.77 40.06
N ILE A 723 26.83 54.63 40.83
CA ILE A 723 26.54 55.44 42.02
C ILE A 723 27.56 55.11 43.11
N GLU A 724 27.79 53.83 43.40
CA GLU A 724 28.75 53.37 44.41
C GLU A 724 30.19 53.78 44.06
N ALA A 725 30.55 53.74 42.78
CA ALA A 725 31.83 54.22 42.28
C ALA A 725 31.96 55.77 42.28
N GLY A 726 30.91 56.50 42.67
CA GLY A 726 30.89 57.97 42.72
C GLY A 726 30.93 58.64 41.34
N ARG A 727 30.59 57.90 40.26
CA ARG A 727 30.58 58.40 38.89
C ARG A 727 29.30 59.15 38.54
N ILE A 728 28.18 58.72 39.12
CA ILE A 728 26.90 59.41 39.03
C ILE A 728 26.34 59.70 40.43
N PRO A 729 25.62 60.80 40.63
CA PRO A 729 25.08 61.18 41.93
C PRO A 729 23.84 60.35 42.29
N GLN A 730 23.60 60.16 43.59
CA GLN A 730 22.45 59.40 44.11
C GLN A 730 21.09 60.00 43.73
N ASP A 731 21.02 61.31 43.51
CA ASP A 731 19.79 62.02 43.10
C ASP A 731 19.30 61.63 41.70
N PHE A 732 20.14 60.94 40.90
CA PHE A 732 19.77 60.38 39.61
C PHE A 732 18.55 59.45 39.69
N ILE A 733 18.40 58.70 40.78
CA ILE A 733 17.24 57.84 41.01
C ILE A 733 15.97 58.67 41.23
N GLY A 734 16.07 59.80 41.94
CA GLY A 734 14.98 60.76 42.06
C GLY A 734 14.54 61.32 40.71
N PHE A 735 15.50 61.59 39.82
CA PHE A 735 15.23 62.01 38.45
C PHE A 735 14.52 60.92 37.62
N LEU A 736 15.01 59.68 37.62
CA LEU A 736 14.37 58.56 36.93
C LEU A 736 12.93 58.34 37.41
N ARG A 737 12.67 58.48 38.70
CA ARG A 737 11.31 58.41 39.26
C ARG A 737 10.41 59.52 38.70
N GLY A 738 10.95 60.74 38.61
CA GLY A 738 10.25 61.87 38.00
C GLY A 738 9.86 61.58 36.55
N LEU A 739 10.72 60.91 35.78
CA LEU A 739 10.42 60.48 34.42
C LEU A 739 9.34 59.39 34.35
N VAL A 740 9.39 58.39 35.24
CA VAL A 740 8.38 57.33 35.34
C VAL A 740 6.98 57.89 35.59
N GLN A 741 6.87 58.98 36.35
CA GLN A 741 5.59 59.63 36.69
C GLN A 741 5.18 60.72 35.70
N MET A 742 6.01 61.00 34.69
CA MET A 742 5.85 62.19 33.83
C MET A 742 4.66 62.09 32.88
N SER A 743 4.41 60.90 32.31
CA SER A 743 3.47 60.71 31.21
C SER A 743 2.75 59.37 31.29
N SER A 744 1.49 59.33 30.85
CA SER A 744 0.73 58.09 30.63
C SER A 744 1.09 57.39 29.31
N LYS A 745 1.88 58.03 28.44
CA LYS A 745 2.34 57.52 27.14
C LYS A 745 3.78 57.02 27.15
N VAL A 746 4.53 57.22 28.24
CA VAL A 746 5.92 56.78 28.38
C VAL A 746 6.04 55.92 29.63
N ALA A 747 6.57 54.72 29.49
CA ALA A 747 6.86 53.82 30.61
C ALA A 747 8.28 53.28 30.53
N PHE A 748 8.78 52.79 31.66
CA PHE A 748 10.09 52.18 31.77
C PHE A 748 9.97 50.70 32.11
N ALA A 749 10.85 49.88 31.53
CA ALA A 749 11.03 48.48 31.91
C ALA A 749 12.45 48.30 32.44
N PHE A 750 12.60 48.18 33.76
CA PHE A 750 13.90 47.98 34.38
C PHE A 750 14.16 46.48 34.49
N ALA A 751 15.19 45.95 33.83
CA ALA A 751 15.58 44.55 33.98
C ALA A 751 16.90 44.43 34.72
N GLY A 752 16.95 43.58 35.74
CA GLY A 752 18.13 43.46 36.58
C GLY A 752 18.16 42.24 37.49
N LEU A 753 19.24 42.14 38.26
CA LEU A 753 19.48 41.02 39.18
C LEU A 753 18.62 41.07 40.44
N HIS A 754 18.46 42.28 40.97
CA HIS A 754 17.86 42.57 42.26
C HIS A 754 16.43 43.10 42.09
N THR A 755 15.59 42.86 43.10
CA THR A 755 14.41 43.72 43.27
C THR A 755 14.90 45.12 43.61
N LEU A 756 14.15 46.17 43.27
CA LEU A 756 14.49 47.51 43.77
C LEU A 756 14.58 47.53 45.32
N GLU A 757 13.89 46.59 45.99
CA GLU A 757 13.86 46.39 47.45
C GLU A 757 15.18 45.86 48.04
N GLU A 758 16.02 45.25 47.20
CA GLU A 758 17.36 44.77 47.57
C GLU A 758 18.46 45.80 47.30
N MET A 759 18.20 46.80 46.45
CA MET A 759 19.16 47.86 46.17
C MET A 759 19.32 48.71 47.43
N THR A 760 20.54 48.74 47.94
CA THR A 760 20.88 48.76 49.37
C THR A 760 20.64 50.09 50.10
N ALA A 761 19.85 51.00 49.55
CA ALA A 761 19.82 52.38 50.01
C ALA A 761 18.43 53.01 50.00
N ASP A 762 18.14 53.78 51.05
CA ASP A 762 16.90 54.54 51.28
C ASP A 762 16.46 55.43 50.09
N TYR A 763 17.34 55.68 49.11
CA TYR A 763 17.03 56.47 47.93
C TYR A 763 16.28 55.71 46.83
N PHE A 764 16.22 54.37 46.84
CA PHE A 764 15.36 53.57 45.96
C PHE A 764 13.94 53.38 46.52
N HIS A 765 13.76 53.59 47.83
CA HIS A 765 12.46 53.51 48.51
C HIS A 765 11.31 54.31 47.86
N PRO A 766 11.56 55.51 47.31
CA PRO A 766 10.53 56.27 46.61
C PRO A 766 10.03 55.62 45.30
N PHE A 767 10.79 54.71 44.70
CA PHE A 767 10.48 54.04 43.43
C PHE A 767 9.39 52.96 43.58
N PHE A 768 9.25 52.34 44.77
CA PHE A 768 8.36 51.19 45.05
C PHE A 768 6.87 51.42 44.78
N GLY A 769 6.40 52.66 44.81
CA GLY A 769 4.99 52.97 44.53
C GLY A 769 4.68 53.26 43.05
N SER A 770 5.69 53.30 42.17
CA SER A 770 5.56 53.81 40.80
C SER A 770 5.83 52.77 39.71
N VAL A 771 6.25 51.55 40.09
CA VAL A 771 6.59 50.45 39.18
C VAL A 771 5.97 49.15 39.68
N ILE A 772 5.75 48.21 38.76
CA ILE A 772 5.19 46.89 39.04
C ILE A 772 6.28 45.83 38.93
N ASP A 773 6.48 45.07 40.00
CA ASP A 773 7.49 44.03 40.08
C ASP A 773 7.00 42.72 39.45
N ILE A 774 7.76 42.19 38.50
CA ILE A 774 7.47 40.94 37.79
C ILE A 774 8.65 39.98 37.96
N PRO A 775 8.49 38.89 38.76
CA PRO A 775 9.54 37.91 38.96
C PRO A 775 9.75 37.03 37.72
N VAL A 776 11.02 36.82 37.35
CA VAL A 776 11.45 35.93 36.28
C VAL A 776 12.21 34.74 36.87
N GLY A 777 11.49 33.66 37.14
CA GLY A 777 12.04 32.42 37.73
C GLY A 777 12.34 31.31 36.72
N PHE A 778 12.47 30.08 37.23
CA PHE A 778 12.71 28.87 36.42
C PHE A 778 11.60 28.56 35.42
N LEU A 779 11.92 27.78 34.37
CA LEU A 779 10.94 27.25 33.44
C LEU A 779 10.22 26.05 34.06
N LYS A 780 8.94 25.89 33.71
CA LYS A 780 8.15 24.72 34.09
C LYS A 780 8.62 23.49 33.31
N ARG A 781 8.45 22.30 33.89
CA ARG A 781 8.77 21.01 33.25
C ARG A 781 8.24 20.86 31.82
N ALA A 782 6.99 21.29 31.59
CA ALA A 782 6.39 21.25 30.25
C ALA A 782 7.13 22.15 29.25
N ALA A 783 7.51 23.37 29.65
CA ALA A 783 8.27 24.29 28.81
C ALA A 783 9.69 23.76 28.53
N THR A 784 10.37 23.19 29.53
CA THR A 784 11.68 22.56 29.34
C THR A 784 11.63 21.42 28.32
N ARG A 785 10.61 20.55 28.42
CA ARG A 785 10.38 19.48 27.43
C ARG A 785 10.13 20.04 26.04
N GLN A 786 9.34 21.10 25.91
CA GLN A 786 9.02 21.71 24.62
C GLN A 786 10.26 22.33 23.96
N ILE A 787 11.07 23.08 24.72
CA ILE A 787 12.31 23.71 24.23
C ILE A 787 13.28 22.65 23.71
N LEU A 788 13.42 21.52 24.41
CA LEU A 788 14.34 20.46 24.02
C LEU A 788 13.82 19.59 22.88
N ALA A 789 12.54 19.19 22.92
CA ALA A 789 12.00 18.29 21.91
C ALA A 789 11.71 19.01 20.59
N ASN A 790 11.36 20.31 20.62
CA ASN A 790 10.95 21.07 19.45
C ASN A 790 11.59 22.46 19.40
N PRO A 791 12.93 22.56 19.33
CA PRO A 791 13.62 23.86 19.25
C PRO A 791 13.43 24.54 17.87
N GLY A 792 13.01 23.82 16.83
CA GLY A 792 12.71 24.39 15.52
C GLY A 792 12.06 23.38 14.57
N GLU A 793 11.45 23.88 13.49
CA GLU A 793 10.68 23.06 12.53
C GLU A 793 11.53 22.01 11.79
N ASP A 794 12.83 22.29 11.63
CA ASP A 794 13.80 21.45 10.92
C ASP A 794 14.73 20.64 11.85
N PHE A 795 14.41 20.55 13.14
CA PHE A 795 15.24 19.81 14.07
C PHE A 795 15.12 18.29 13.87
N LEU A 796 16.26 17.62 13.65
CA LEU A 796 16.32 16.22 13.17
C LEU A 796 16.59 15.18 14.27
N LEU A 797 16.97 15.63 15.46
CA LEU A 797 17.30 14.77 16.60
C LEU A 797 16.12 14.73 17.57
N ASP A 798 16.06 13.69 18.40
CA ASP A 798 14.98 13.49 19.36
C ASP A 798 15.51 13.13 20.75
N TYR A 799 14.63 13.05 21.73
CA TYR A 799 14.93 12.70 23.12
C TYR A 799 13.97 11.63 23.62
N THR A 800 14.43 10.70 24.44
CA THR A 800 13.51 9.86 25.19
C THR A 800 12.79 10.69 26.27
N PRO A 801 11.53 10.35 26.64
CA PRO A 801 10.82 11.04 27.73
C PRO A 801 11.62 11.07 29.04
N GLU A 802 12.33 9.99 29.33
CA GLU A 802 13.18 9.85 30.51
C GLU A 802 14.39 10.78 30.44
N ALA A 803 15.01 10.95 29.26
CA ALA A 803 16.12 11.88 29.09
C ALA A 803 15.67 13.34 29.30
N LEU A 804 14.47 13.71 28.81
CA LEU A 804 13.92 15.04 29.05
C LEU A 804 13.65 15.29 30.54
N ASP A 805 13.17 14.27 31.25
CA ASP A 805 12.91 14.35 32.68
C ASP A 805 14.19 14.43 33.50
N GLU A 806 15.22 13.68 33.10
CA GLU A 806 16.54 13.76 33.69
C GLU A 806 17.13 15.17 33.51
N ILE A 807 17.07 15.74 32.30
CA ILE A 807 17.54 17.11 32.05
C ILE A 807 16.78 18.11 32.94
N TYR A 808 15.46 17.95 33.09
CA TYR A 808 14.70 18.81 34.01
C TYR A 808 15.12 18.63 35.46
N ALA A 809 15.32 17.40 35.94
CA ALA A 809 15.77 17.13 37.31
C ALA A 809 17.15 17.75 37.60
N LEU A 810 18.05 17.71 36.61
CA LEU A 810 19.40 18.25 36.72
C LEU A 810 19.45 19.79 36.69
N THR A 811 18.59 20.40 35.87
CA THR A 811 18.59 21.84 35.63
C THR A 811 17.57 22.61 36.45
N SER A 812 16.58 21.92 37.02
CA SER A 812 15.36 22.50 37.63
C SER A 812 14.65 23.52 36.73
N GLY A 813 14.81 23.39 35.41
CA GLY A 813 14.24 24.34 34.44
C GLY A 813 15.02 25.66 34.31
N GLN A 814 16.26 25.75 34.80
CA GLN A 814 17.11 26.92 34.59
C GLN A 814 17.36 27.14 33.08
N PRO A 815 16.90 28.28 32.50
CA PRO A 815 16.85 28.44 31.04
C PRO A 815 18.19 28.25 30.32
N TYR A 816 19.25 28.82 30.87
CA TYR A 816 20.58 28.70 30.29
C TYR A 816 21.13 27.28 30.39
N LEU A 817 20.92 26.57 31.49
CA LEU A 817 21.38 25.20 31.66
C LEU A 817 20.60 24.23 30.77
N VAL A 818 19.29 24.44 30.59
CA VAL A 818 18.48 23.67 29.64
C VAL A 818 19.04 23.81 28.23
N GLN A 819 19.26 25.05 27.79
CA GLN A 819 19.89 25.34 26.48
C GLN A 819 21.30 24.76 26.40
N TRP A 820 22.09 24.86 27.48
CA TRP A 820 23.47 24.36 27.54
C TRP A 820 23.56 22.84 27.40
N VAL A 821 22.70 22.09 28.10
CA VAL A 821 22.66 20.63 27.99
C VAL A 821 22.22 20.22 26.60
N GLY A 822 21.17 20.83 26.06
CA GLY A 822 20.74 20.61 24.67
C GLY A 822 21.88 20.89 23.67
N PHE A 823 22.56 22.02 23.83
CA PHE A 823 23.68 22.43 22.99
C PHE A 823 24.80 21.38 23.00
N GLN A 824 25.18 20.89 24.18
CA GLN A 824 26.25 19.89 24.31
C GLN A 824 25.85 18.52 23.74
N LEU A 825 24.59 18.12 23.87
CA LEU A 825 24.10 16.87 23.30
C LEU A 825 24.19 16.87 21.77
N VAL A 826 23.73 17.94 21.11
CA VAL A 826 23.82 18.08 19.65
C VAL A 826 25.28 18.13 19.19
N ARG A 827 26.13 18.88 19.91
CA ARG A 827 27.56 18.92 19.62
C ARG A 827 28.19 17.54 19.69
N ARG A 828 27.98 16.82 20.80
CA ARG A 828 28.51 15.46 20.99
C ARG A 828 28.00 14.48 19.95
N TYR A 829 26.73 14.59 19.55
CA TYR A 829 26.17 13.79 18.45
C TYR A 829 26.92 14.05 17.14
N ASN A 830 27.11 15.32 16.79
CA ASN A 830 27.83 15.69 15.56
C ASN A 830 29.27 15.19 15.57
N ASP A 831 30.00 15.37 16.68
CA ASP A 831 31.37 14.88 16.83
C ASP A 831 31.43 13.35 16.68
N PHE A 832 30.49 12.61 17.29
CA PHE A 832 30.46 11.15 17.23
C PHE A 832 30.09 10.61 15.84
N VAL A 833 29.11 11.22 15.16
CA VAL A 833 28.60 10.73 13.89
C VAL A 833 29.45 11.18 12.71
N PHE A 834 29.81 12.46 12.67
CA PHE A 834 30.45 13.08 11.51
C PHE A 834 31.97 13.16 11.63
N GLU A 835 32.51 13.48 12.80
CA GLU A 835 33.98 13.56 12.96
C GLU A 835 34.60 12.18 13.16
N GLN A 836 33.95 11.32 13.95
CA GLN A 836 34.45 9.96 14.23
C GLN A 836 33.92 8.90 13.25
N GLY A 837 32.96 9.24 12.39
CA GLY A 837 32.40 8.34 11.36
C GLY A 837 31.63 7.14 11.92
N ARG A 838 31.05 7.26 13.12
CA ARG A 838 30.33 6.16 13.78
C ARG A 838 28.82 6.29 13.57
N SER A 839 28.13 5.17 13.32
CA SER A 839 26.67 5.17 13.27
C SER A 839 26.07 5.26 14.67
N ARG A 840 25.01 6.07 14.81
CA ARG A 840 24.30 6.26 16.06
C ARG A 840 22.84 6.63 15.83
N ASN A 841 21.95 6.11 16.66
CA ASN A 841 20.52 6.47 16.66
C ASN A 841 20.35 7.98 16.93
N PRO A 842 19.57 8.73 16.13
CA PRO A 842 19.31 10.15 16.34
C PRO A 842 18.34 10.46 17.50
N VAL A 843 18.42 9.69 18.59
CA VAL A 843 17.60 9.85 19.80
C VAL A 843 18.53 9.89 21.00
N PHE A 844 18.46 10.96 21.79
CA PHE A 844 19.21 11.13 23.04
C PHE A 844 18.54 10.38 24.18
N THR A 845 19.33 9.58 24.90
CA THR A 845 18.90 8.81 26.08
C THR A 845 19.46 9.41 27.37
N VAL A 846 19.05 8.85 28.52
CA VAL A 846 19.57 9.23 29.84
C VAL A 846 21.10 9.03 29.92
N GLU A 847 21.62 7.97 29.30
CA GLU A 847 23.06 7.70 29.23
C GLU A 847 23.82 8.80 28.49
N ASP A 848 23.19 9.43 27.50
CA ASP A 848 23.80 10.50 26.73
C ASP A 848 23.87 11.80 27.53
N VAL A 849 22.81 12.08 28.29
CA VAL A 849 22.76 13.18 29.25
C VAL A 849 23.87 12.99 30.29
N ALA A 850 23.98 11.79 30.87
CA ALA A 850 25.05 11.46 31.82
C ALA A 850 26.44 11.60 31.19
N ALA A 851 26.62 11.17 29.93
CA ALA A 851 27.90 11.28 29.24
C ALA A 851 28.32 12.73 28.97
N VAL A 852 27.36 13.65 28.76
CA VAL A 852 27.63 15.08 28.61
C VAL A 852 28.04 15.69 29.94
N ILE A 853 27.36 15.35 31.04
CA ILE A 853 27.61 15.95 32.36
C ILE A 853 28.93 15.47 32.95
N ASN A 854 29.26 14.19 32.74
CA ASN A 854 30.52 13.60 33.18
C ASN A 854 31.73 14.04 32.33
N ASP A 855 31.52 14.83 31.28
CA ASP A 855 32.62 15.44 30.53
C ASP A 855 33.33 16.50 31.39
N SER A 856 34.64 16.32 31.57
CA SER A 856 35.49 17.25 32.34
C SER A 856 35.47 18.70 31.84
N GLU A 857 35.06 18.93 30.59
CA GLU A 857 34.95 20.26 29.98
C GLU A 857 33.55 20.88 30.13
N PHE A 858 32.53 20.12 30.57
CA PHE A 858 31.15 20.60 30.69
C PHE A 858 31.06 21.82 31.62
N PHE A 859 31.56 21.69 32.85
CA PHE A 859 31.54 22.75 33.84
C PHE A 859 32.50 23.90 33.49
N LYS A 860 33.68 23.60 32.95
CA LYS A 860 34.66 24.62 32.53
C LYS A 860 34.12 25.54 31.44
N ARG A 861 33.43 24.98 30.45
CA ARG A 861 32.84 25.76 29.35
C ARG A 861 31.54 26.45 29.78
N GLY A 862 30.81 25.88 30.74
CA GLY A 862 29.62 26.48 31.36
C GLY A 862 29.89 27.49 32.48
N ARG A 863 31.17 27.78 32.78
CA ARG A 863 31.62 28.56 33.95
C ARG A 863 30.90 29.88 34.20
N TYR A 864 30.46 30.57 33.14
CA TYR A 864 29.77 31.87 33.27
C TYR A 864 28.51 31.81 34.13
N TYR A 865 27.79 30.68 34.13
CA TYR A 865 26.65 30.49 35.02
C TYR A 865 27.15 30.16 36.43
N PHE A 866 27.98 29.13 36.57
CA PHE A 866 28.40 28.61 37.88
C PHE A 866 29.21 29.62 38.71
N ASP A 867 30.26 30.21 38.11
CA ASP A 867 31.06 31.28 38.71
C ASP A 867 30.18 32.51 39.03
N GLY A 868 29.14 32.75 38.22
CA GLY A 868 28.20 33.85 38.39
C GLY A 868 27.31 33.69 39.62
N VAL A 869 26.67 32.53 39.78
CA VAL A 869 25.84 32.21 40.97
C VAL A 869 26.72 32.22 42.22
N TRP A 870 27.90 31.60 42.15
CA TRP A 870 28.85 31.55 43.27
C TRP A 870 29.39 32.92 43.67
N GLY A 871 29.76 33.75 42.70
CA GLY A 871 30.26 35.10 42.93
C GLY A 871 29.20 36.03 43.51
N GLN A 872 27.92 35.83 43.18
CA GLN A 872 26.83 36.58 43.79
C GLN A 872 26.66 36.24 45.27
N ALA A 873 26.72 34.96 45.63
CA ALA A 873 26.69 34.54 47.04
C ALA A 873 27.86 35.11 47.86
N MET A 874 28.97 35.50 47.22
CA MET A 874 30.09 36.17 47.87
C MET A 874 29.82 37.64 48.23
N ARG A 875 29.01 38.34 47.41
CA ARG A 875 28.74 39.78 47.57
C ARG A 875 27.53 40.07 48.46
N GLY A 876 26.68 39.08 48.70
CA GLY A 876 25.51 39.21 49.57
C GLY A 876 25.86 39.12 51.06
N ALA A 877 24.86 38.82 51.89
CA ALA A 877 25.03 38.61 53.33
C ALA A 877 26.12 37.57 53.67
N ASP A 878 26.95 37.89 54.68
CA ASP A 878 28.03 37.03 55.17
C ASP A 878 27.52 35.62 55.55
N GLY A 879 28.17 34.58 55.03
CA GLY A 879 27.90 33.18 55.37
C GLY A 879 27.20 32.36 54.27
N GLN A 880 26.74 32.97 53.18
CA GLN A 880 26.04 32.26 52.09
C GLN A 880 26.88 31.15 51.43
N GLN A 881 28.15 31.42 51.13
CA GLN A 881 29.04 30.42 50.53
C GLN A 881 29.27 29.22 51.45
N ALA A 882 29.39 29.45 52.76
CA ALA A 882 29.52 28.39 53.74
C ALA A 882 28.26 27.51 53.77
N ILE A 883 27.07 28.11 53.72
CA ILE A 883 25.80 27.37 53.63
C ILE A 883 25.75 26.53 52.34
N ILE A 884 26.09 27.11 51.19
CA ILE A 884 26.11 26.38 49.91
C ILE A 884 27.09 25.19 49.96
N GLN A 885 28.29 25.39 50.51
CA GLN A 885 29.29 24.32 50.67
C GLN A 885 28.79 23.20 51.58
N VAL A 886 28.17 23.55 52.71
CA VAL A 886 27.60 22.59 53.65
C VAL A 886 26.41 21.85 53.03
N LEU A 887 25.58 22.50 52.21
CA LEU A 887 24.45 21.86 51.54
C LEU A 887 24.88 20.95 50.37
N ALA A 888 26.03 21.20 49.75
CA ALA A 888 26.42 20.53 48.52
C ALA A 888 26.48 18.99 48.63
N PRO A 889 26.99 18.37 49.72
CA PRO A 889 26.98 16.92 49.91
C PRO A 889 25.58 16.31 50.19
N HIS A 890 24.57 17.14 50.49
CA HIS A 890 23.27 16.68 50.96
C HIS A 890 22.14 17.04 49.97
N PRO A 891 21.88 16.21 48.95
CA PRO A 891 20.86 16.50 47.91
C PRO A 891 19.43 16.63 48.48
N GLU A 892 19.11 15.89 49.55
CA GLU A 892 17.82 15.97 50.25
C GLU A 892 17.70 17.18 51.19
N GLY A 893 18.78 17.97 51.30
CA GLY A 893 18.86 19.14 52.17
C GLY A 893 19.08 18.84 53.65
N LEU A 894 19.26 19.92 54.42
CA LEU A 894 19.53 19.89 55.86
C LEU A 894 18.50 20.72 56.63
N SER A 895 18.27 20.39 57.91
CA SER A 895 17.44 21.22 58.80
C SER A 895 18.21 22.46 59.27
N LEU A 896 17.48 23.44 59.81
CA LEU A 896 18.06 24.70 60.29
C LEU A 896 19.09 24.47 61.41
N ASP A 897 18.79 23.54 62.32
CA ASP A 897 19.68 23.21 63.45
C ASP A 897 21.01 22.64 62.97
N VAL A 898 20.97 21.69 62.02
CA VAL A 898 22.17 21.07 61.45
C VAL A 898 22.99 22.08 60.65
N LEU A 899 22.33 23.01 59.94
CA LEU A 899 23.00 24.09 59.24
C LEU A 899 23.69 25.06 60.19
N ALA A 900 23.05 25.42 61.31
CA ALA A 900 23.65 26.28 62.32
C ALA A 900 24.90 25.63 62.95
N GLU A 901 24.82 24.34 63.28
CA GLU A 901 25.96 23.58 63.81
C GLU A 901 27.11 23.47 62.81
N SER A 902 26.81 23.18 61.54
CA SER A 902 27.82 22.92 60.51
C SER A 902 28.50 24.19 59.96
N THR A 903 27.80 25.32 59.97
CA THR A 903 28.32 26.61 59.45
C THR A 903 28.94 27.49 60.54
N ALA A 904 28.70 27.18 61.82
CA ALA A 904 29.07 28.02 62.97
C ALA A 904 28.54 29.48 62.90
N LEU A 905 27.45 29.70 62.15
CA LEU A 905 26.78 30.99 62.04
C LEU A 905 25.77 31.18 63.19
N GLY A 906 25.64 32.42 63.69
CA GLY A 906 24.56 32.76 64.62
C GLY A 906 23.19 32.65 63.96
N SER A 907 22.13 32.36 64.74
CA SER A 907 20.79 32.09 64.20
C SER A 907 20.22 33.22 63.33
N GLU A 908 20.42 34.49 63.71
CA GLU A 908 19.98 35.64 62.91
C GLU A 908 20.74 35.74 61.58
N GLN A 909 22.06 35.55 61.62
CA GLN A 909 22.91 35.60 60.42
C GLN A 909 22.57 34.46 59.46
N LEU A 910 22.37 33.25 59.98
CA LEU A 910 21.95 32.08 59.19
C LEU A 910 20.60 32.32 58.51
N GLN A 911 19.61 32.84 59.24
CA GLN A 911 18.30 33.14 58.68
C GLN A 911 18.36 34.24 57.61
N ALA A 912 19.16 35.29 57.83
CA ALA A 912 19.37 36.34 56.85
C ALA A 912 20.02 35.81 55.56
N ALA A 913 21.08 35.00 55.69
CA ALA A 913 21.76 34.40 54.56
C ALA A 913 20.87 33.41 53.80
N LEU A 914 20.10 32.55 54.51
CA LEU A 914 19.13 31.64 53.89
C LEU A 914 18.00 32.38 53.17
N SER A 915 17.49 33.46 53.76
CA SER A 915 16.44 34.28 53.13
C SER A 915 16.94 34.89 51.82
N MET A 916 18.19 35.36 51.79
CA MET A 916 18.81 35.89 50.56
C MET A 916 19.02 34.80 49.50
N LEU A 917 19.49 33.62 49.91
CA LEU A 917 19.66 32.47 49.00
C LEU A 917 18.34 31.96 48.42
N ILE A 918 17.25 31.99 49.20
CA ILE A 918 15.90 31.66 48.72
C ILE A 918 15.42 32.70 47.72
N ARG A 919 15.60 33.98 48.04
CA ARG A 919 15.16 35.08 47.18
C ARG A 919 15.90 35.11 45.83
N HIS A 920 17.14 34.64 45.79
CA HIS A 920 17.92 34.50 44.55
C HIS A 920 17.77 33.15 43.84
N ASP A 921 16.77 32.33 44.20
CA ASP A 921 16.53 31.03 43.57
C ASP A 921 17.74 30.06 43.64
N VAL A 922 18.59 30.18 44.66
CA VAL A 922 19.75 29.28 44.86
C VAL A 922 19.37 28.10 45.75
N VAL A 923 18.62 28.36 46.83
CA VAL A 923 18.19 27.37 47.82
C VAL A 923 16.67 27.38 47.93
N ALA A 924 16.05 26.22 48.08
CA ALA A 924 14.63 26.09 48.40
C ALA A 924 14.43 25.42 49.76
N GLN A 925 13.34 25.81 50.44
CA GLN A 925 12.87 25.14 51.63
C GLN A 925 11.74 24.17 51.28
N ALA A 926 11.89 22.89 51.63
CA ALA A 926 10.86 21.87 51.50
C ALA A 926 10.82 21.03 52.79
N GLU A 927 9.63 20.87 53.38
CA GLU A 927 9.43 20.03 54.58
C GLU A 927 10.37 20.36 55.76
N GLY A 928 10.72 21.64 55.93
CA GLY A 928 11.62 22.09 56.98
C GLY A 928 13.11 21.80 56.72
N ARG A 929 13.48 21.41 55.49
CA ARG A 929 14.85 21.24 55.02
C ARG A 929 15.19 22.23 53.92
N TRP A 930 16.42 22.69 53.89
CA TRP A 930 16.97 23.59 52.87
C TRP A 930 17.86 22.79 51.95
N ARG A 931 17.69 22.96 50.64
CA ARG A 931 18.49 22.29 49.61
C ARG A 931 18.80 23.22 48.46
N ILE A 932 19.92 22.97 47.78
CA ILE A 932 20.26 23.66 46.53
C ILE A 932 19.23 23.27 45.45
N ILE A 933 18.68 24.26 44.74
CA ILE A 933 17.61 24.03 43.75
C ILE A 933 18.13 23.35 42.50
N VAL A 934 19.28 23.80 41.99
CA VAL A 934 19.82 23.36 40.70
C VAL A 934 20.88 22.29 40.95
N GLU A 935 20.57 21.05 40.56
CA GLU A 935 21.44 19.90 40.82
C GLU A 935 22.80 20.03 40.12
N LEU A 936 22.84 20.53 38.88
CA LEU A 936 24.12 20.82 38.21
C LEU A 936 24.98 21.82 38.97
N PHE A 937 24.38 22.81 39.64
CA PHE A 937 25.14 23.76 40.46
C PHE A 937 25.69 23.06 41.72
N ARG A 938 24.91 22.20 42.37
CA ARG A 938 25.36 21.37 43.50
C ARG A 938 26.57 20.51 43.13
N LEU A 939 26.50 19.79 41.99
CA LEU A 939 27.60 18.96 41.49
C LEU A 939 28.85 19.78 41.20
N TRP A 940 28.69 20.98 40.63
CA TRP A 940 29.82 21.88 40.38
C TRP A 940 30.49 22.35 41.67
N VAL A 941 29.72 22.71 42.71
CA VAL A 941 30.24 23.11 44.03
C VAL A 941 31.05 21.96 44.65
N LEU A 942 30.54 20.72 44.59
CA LEU A 942 31.28 19.56 45.08
C LEU A 942 32.64 19.36 44.39
N GLN A 943 32.71 19.63 43.08
CA GLN A 943 33.93 19.48 42.31
C GLN A 943 34.92 20.62 42.51
N SER A 944 34.43 21.86 42.63
CA SER A 944 35.26 23.08 42.57
C SER A 944 35.54 23.70 43.94
N HIS A 945 34.68 23.45 44.92
CA HIS A 945 34.73 24.02 46.27
C HIS A 945 34.41 22.95 47.34
N PRO A 946 35.18 21.85 47.42
CA PRO A 946 34.96 20.83 48.43
C PRO A 946 35.14 21.43 49.83
N LEU A 947 34.36 20.93 50.80
CA LEU A 947 34.57 21.26 52.21
C LEU A 947 35.98 20.82 52.60
N SER A 948 36.75 21.75 53.16
CA SER A 948 38.10 21.50 53.66
C SER A 948 38.04 20.55 54.87
N GLY A 949 37.99 19.23 54.65
CA GLY A 949 37.88 18.29 55.77
C GLY A 949 37.44 16.86 55.47
N GLU A 950 37.38 16.40 54.22
CA GLU A 950 37.23 14.96 53.88
C GLU A 950 38.34 14.47 52.94
#